data_AF-C9ZXX4-F1
#
_entry.id   AF-C9ZXX4-F1
#
_cell.length_a   1.000
_cell.length_b   1.000
_cell.length_c   1.000
_cell.angle_alpha   90.00
_cell.angle_beta   90.00
_cell.angle_gamma   90.00
#
_symmetry.space_group_name_H-M   'P 1'
#
loop_
_entity.id
_entity.type
_entity.pdbx_description
1 polymer ?
#
loop_
_entity_poly.entity_id
_entity_poly.type
_entity_poly.pdbx_seq_one_letter_code
_entity_poly.pdbx_strand_id
1 'polypeptide(L)'
;MSVSGVFSKGRGIGHEAATSILRYIPRARVPWQPSRFGRENLTAADMARLWSRGRYRDGPGNYNSGYCTERTHVLEENTVSIIPRRELEKYMPDITIGPKALVTPVSLMNARNGHRVTHDLLHSYDPHIGRLGKPAVVDHDNITVEDPNRVGLNAATLDCRGRIYRWLRRGPFFQVDNYFRRSVKLNRDGTLPTDFVHEAPLMRKIIRLAHRGHLKAACEEYRRVTTVPPVEVYRALTACCVPGAKLADAVSIFEDGDSKLFYVSRDGEVLHNLMRCAIAARHRARIMWVYNVMRGRFYENVVVRAEVDLIWRYRIAMIALEYLLDHECAEEAAAIYSYLVEEELLRCDVHVRVGLHMREAIAAGKPITLNDDVMNATSLVRDATAVAPEVARELQRRHAQTLQNSAVEAVGAENVREGSAPWSILGPLTAIGPTAEDTMVWLQQHYGDVDVMSIMRWARFRKGKDLMAKDRPQYLARAAAWIELLSKRNREMEEVPLTYMRKSKPLVLDTNSNVRVAWQTPLMRSGGPPRLLAREEGYVFHHSNSSRFVEETYRHPGESLQSRYLALQPLHTEVSAKEDFQRLYYQAQKHHKQQERLLPVSTAAIPSRIVHHSVMSALHGVSGKGEPANRSLFTGNRSNDSHSNTGVASGTSACTDGAGSATPEF
;
A
#
# COMPACT_ATOMS: atom_id res chain seq x y z
N MET A 1 74.27 -33.06 13.55
CA MET A 1 73.19 -32.35 12.83
C MET A 1 71.89 -32.56 13.60
N SER A 2 71.37 -31.56 14.33
CA SER A 2 70.23 -31.73 15.26
C SER A 2 68.90 -31.14 14.79
N VAL A 3 68.86 -30.35 13.71
CA VAL A 3 67.64 -29.67 13.22
C VAL A 3 67.28 -30.16 11.82
N SER A 4 66.07 -30.74 11.69
CA SER A 4 65.49 -31.15 10.41
C SER A 4 64.25 -30.30 10.10
N GLY A 5 64.33 -29.49 9.04
CA GLY A 5 63.25 -28.60 8.61
C GLY A 5 62.72 -28.98 7.24
N VAL A 6 61.41 -28.79 7.02
CA VAL A 6 60.77 -29.02 5.70
C VAL A 6 61.09 -27.90 4.71
N PHE A 7 61.20 -26.65 5.20
CA PHE A 7 61.55 -25.47 4.41
C PHE A 7 62.68 -24.72 5.10
N SER A 8 63.66 -24.24 4.33
CA SER A 8 64.84 -23.55 4.87
C SER A 8 64.55 -22.12 5.33
N LYS A 9 63.53 -21.44 4.77
CA LYS A 9 63.21 -20.04 5.05
C LYS A 9 61.71 -19.77 4.97
N GLY A 10 61.26 -18.75 5.70
CA GLY A 10 59.90 -18.20 5.64
C GLY A 10 59.90 -16.68 5.49
N ARG A 11 58.70 -16.12 5.32
CA ARG A 11 58.45 -14.67 5.32
C ARG A 11 57.28 -14.30 6.25
N GLY A 12 57.25 -13.06 6.72
CA GLY A 12 56.12 -12.50 7.44
C GLY A 12 54.93 -12.18 6.52
N ILE A 13 53.72 -12.17 7.08
CA ILE A 13 52.47 -11.85 6.35
C ILE A 13 52.24 -10.34 6.27
N GLY A 14 52.60 -9.61 7.32
CA GLY A 14 52.37 -8.18 7.45
C GLY A 14 53.58 -7.34 7.04
N HIS A 15 53.32 -6.08 6.69
CA HIS A 15 54.36 -5.09 6.41
C HIS A 15 55.05 -4.61 7.70
N GLU A 16 56.27 -4.11 7.57
CA GLU A 16 57.13 -3.66 8.68
C GLU A 16 56.49 -2.56 9.53
N ALA A 17 55.80 -1.61 8.88
CA ALA A 17 55.11 -0.50 9.53
C ALA A 17 54.13 -0.96 10.62
N ALA A 18 53.32 -2.00 10.35
CA ALA A 18 52.40 -2.53 11.34
C ALA A 18 53.12 -3.41 12.38
N THR A 19 54.11 -4.19 11.94
CA THR A 19 54.73 -5.25 12.76
C THR A 19 55.69 -4.67 13.81
N SER A 20 56.36 -3.57 13.51
CA SER A 20 57.26 -2.86 14.44
C SER A 20 56.54 -2.35 15.69
N ILE A 21 55.27 -1.93 15.54
CA ILE A 21 54.43 -1.42 16.63
C ILE A 21 53.63 -2.56 17.28
N LEU A 22 53.01 -3.44 16.48
CA LEU A 22 52.11 -4.48 17.00
C LEU A 22 52.81 -5.52 17.89
N ARG A 23 54.13 -5.70 17.76
CA ARG A 23 54.89 -6.65 18.58
C ARG A 23 54.85 -6.34 20.08
N TYR A 24 54.58 -5.09 20.47
CA TYR A 24 54.49 -4.68 21.88
C TYR A 24 53.17 -5.07 22.54
N ILE A 25 52.17 -5.50 21.76
CA ILE A 25 50.89 -6.01 22.27
C ILE A 25 50.94 -7.53 22.21
N PRO A 26 50.96 -8.25 23.35
CA PRO A 26 51.01 -9.70 23.35
C PRO A 26 49.78 -10.31 22.67
N ARG A 27 50.00 -10.96 21.51
CA ARG A 27 48.96 -11.73 20.83
C ARG A 27 48.85 -13.12 21.46
N ALA A 28 47.66 -13.47 21.95
CA ALA A 28 47.34 -14.83 22.35
C ALA A 28 47.48 -15.80 21.15
N ARG A 29 48.34 -16.79 21.30
CA ARG A 29 48.58 -17.84 20.30
C ARG A 29 47.74 -19.08 20.65
N VAL A 30 47.64 -20.02 19.71
CA VAL A 30 46.99 -21.30 19.99
C VAL A 30 47.80 -22.04 21.06
N PRO A 31 47.21 -22.42 22.21
CA PRO A 31 47.97 -22.90 23.37
C PRO A 31 48.84 -24.13 23.08
N TRP A 32 48.27 -25.11 22.37
CA TRP A 32 48.92 -26.39 22.08
C TRP A 32 49.85 -26.36 20.86
N GLN A 33 49.80 -25.30 20.05
CA GLN A 33 50.74 -25.07 18.94
C GLN A 33 50.95 -23.56 18.72
N PRO A 34 51.81 -22.91 19.55
CA PRO A 34 51.96 -21.46 19.52
C PRO A 34 52.58 -20.91 18.22
N SER A 35 53.48 -21.67 17.60
CA SER A 35 54.08 -21.33 16.30
C SER A 35 53.17 -21.79 15.16
N ARG A 36 52.81 -20.85 14.28
CA ARG A 36 52.00 -21.12 13.09
C ARG A 36 52.80 -20.78 11.84
N PHE A 37 53.17 -21.81 11.09
CA PHE A 37 53.76 -21.67 9.76
C PHE A 37 52.77 -22.17 8.71
N GLY A 38 51.88 -21.29 8.26
CA GLY A 38 50.91 -21.58 7.20
C GLY A 38 51.47 -21.30 5.80
N ARG A 39 50.72 -21.71 4.75
CA ARG A 39 51.12 -21.53 3.34
C ARG A 39 51.44 -20.09 2.92
N GLU A 40 50.86 -19.10 3.61
CA GLU A 40 51.11 -17.66 3.39
C GLU A 40 52.55 -17.23 3.73
N ASN A 41 53.24 -17.98 4.61
CA ASN A 41 54.60 -17.71 5.08
C ASN A 41 55.69 -18.34 4.19
N LEU A 42 55.31 -19.10 3.16
CA LEU A 42 56.26 -19.73 2.25
C LEU A 42 56.98 -18.70 1.39
N THR A 43 58.20 -19.02 0.97
CA THR A 43 58.89 -18.24 -0.07
C THR A 43 58.18 -18.40 -1.42
N ALA A 44 58.49 -17.55 -2.40
CA ALA A 44 57.89 -17.66 -3.73
C ALA A 44 58.20 -19.01 -4.41
N ALA A 45 59.44 -19.48 -4.30
CA ALA A 45 59.88 -20.75 -4.88
C ALA A 45 59.20 -21.96 -4.22
N ASP A 46 59.14 -21.98 -2.88
CA ASP A 46 58.47 -23.06 -2.16
C ASP A 46 56.97 -23.10 -2.44
N MET A 47 56.33 -21.93 -2.53
CA MET A 47 54.91 -21.84 -2.88
C MET A 47 54.66 -22.32 -4.31
N ALA A 48 55.49 -21.96 -5.28
CA ALA A 48 55.37 -22.45 -6.65
C ALA A 48 55.48 -23.98 -6.71
N ARG A 49 56.50 -24.56 -6.06
CA ARG A 49 56.69 -26.02 -6.00
C ARG A 49 55.50 -26.73 -5.36
N LEU A 50 54.99 -26.23 -4.23
CA LEU A 50 53.83 -26.82 -3.55
C LEU A 50 52.53 -26.65 -4.35
N TRP A 51 52.40 -25.61 -5.17
CA TRP A 51 51.21 -25.39 -6.00
C TRP A 51 51.16 -26.29 -7.23
N SER A 52 52.34 -26.60 -7.80
CA SER A 52 52.46 -27.53 -8.93
C SER A 52 52.10 -28.97 -8.50
N ARG A 53 52.42 -29.35 -7.27
CA ARG A 53 52.08 -30.66 -6.70
C ARG A 53 50.64 -30.72 -6.17
N GLY A 54 50.13 -31.93 -5.97
CA GLY A 54 48.82 -32.16 -5.35
C GLY A 54 47.62 -32.19 -6.31
N ARG A 55 47.90 -32.29 -7.62
CA ARG A 55 46.94 -32.17 -8.73
C ARG A 55 47.06 -33.36 -9.69
N TYR A 56 46.79 -34.55 -9.16
CA TYR A 56 46.88 -35.87 -9.83
C TYR A 56 47.77 -35.93 -11.09
N ARG A 57 47.22 -35.80 -12.30
CA ARG A 57 47.96 -35.92 -13.58
C ARG A 57 48.04 -34.63 -14.37
N ASP A 58 46.98 -33.82 -14.38
CA ASP A 58 46.88 -32.55 -15.11
C ASP A 58 47.75 -31.44 -14.49
N GLY A 59 48.12 -31.60 -13.22
CA GLY A 59 48.92 -30.65 -12.47
C GLY A 59 50.34 -30.46 -13.02
N PRO A 60 50.89 -29.23 -13.04
CA PRO A 60 52.23 -28.97 -13.55
C PRO A 60 53.37 -29.71 -12.84
N GLY A 61 53.15 -30.18 -11.62
CA GLY A 61 54.16 -30.92 -10.85
C GLY A 61 54.30 -32.38 -11.27
N ASN A 62 53.36 -32.92 -12.04
CA ASN A 62 53.47 -34.26 -12.61
C ASN A 62 54.39 -34.24 -13.83
N TYR A 63 55.33 -35.18 -13.90
CA TYR A 63 56.39 -35.20 -14.91
C TYR A 63 55.88 -35.34 -16.36
N ASN A 64 54.71 -35.99 -16.54
CA ASN A 64 54.09 -36.20 -17.86
C ASN A 64 52.87 -35.30 -18.14
N SER A 65 52.69 -34.21 -17.40
CA SER A 65 51.56 -33.27 -17.60
C SER A 65 51.71 -32.38 -18.84
N GLY A 66 52.89 -32.34 -19.45
CA GLY A 66 53.25 -31.39 -20.52
C GLY A 66 53.75 -30.03 -20.02
N TYR A 67 53.63 -29.73 -18.71
CA TYR A 67 54.13 -28.50 -18.08
C TYR A 67 55.42 -28.72 -17.26
N CYS A 68 55.97 -29.94 -17.28
CA CYS A 68 57.19 -30.27 -16.58
C CYS A 68 58.37 -29.46 -17.14
N THR A 69 59.21 -28.95 -16.24
CA THR A 69 60.43 -28.20 -16.60
C THR A 69 61.70 -29.05 -16.50
N GLU A 70 61.60 -30.28 -16.01
CA GLU A 70 62.69 -31.25 -15.98
C GLU A 70 62.93 -31.81 -17.39
N ARG A 71 64.20 -31.82 -17.84
CA ARG A 71 64.57 -32.31 -19.18
C ARG A 71 64.63 -33.84 -19.26
N THR A 72 64.78 -34.50 -18.13
CA THR A 72 64.93 -35.95 -18.00
C THR A 72 64.15 -36.43 -16.78
N HIS A 73 63.55 -37.61 -16.87
CA HIS A 73 62.84 -38.26 -15.76
C HIS A 73 63.24 -39.74 -15.70
N VAL A 74 63.30 -40.33 -14.50
CA VAL A 74 63.75 -41.72 -14.31
C VAL A 74 62.56 -42.60 -13.95
N LEU A 75 62.33 -43.65 -14.74
CA LEU A 75 61.33 -44.69 -14.46
C LEU A 75 62.08 -46.01 -14.32
N GLU A 76 62.06 -46.59 -13.12
CA GLU A 76 62.67 -47.91 -12.83
C GLU A 76 64.09 -48.03 -13.42
N GLU A 77 64.99 -47.14 -12.97
CA GLU A 77 66.42 -47.08 -13.36
C GLU A 77 66.67 -46.62 -14.81
N ASN A 78 65.64 -46.57 -15.67
CA ASN A 78 65.74 -46.05 -17.03
C ASN A 78 65.51 -44.54 -17.09
N THR A 79 66.46 -43.81 -17.67
CA THR A 79 66.36 -42.35 -17.84
C THR A 79 65.69 -42.01 -19.17
N VAL A 80 64.51 -41.39 -19.09
CA VAL A 80 63.73 -40.91 -20.24
C VAL A 80 63.97 -39.43 -20.45
N SER A 81 64.36 -39.04 -21.66
CA SER A 81 64.47 -37.63 -22.05
C SER A 81 63.14 -37.09 -22.59
N ILE A 82 62.79 -35.85 -22.22
CA ILE A 82 61.52 -35.23 -22.65
C ILE A 82 61.52 -34.98 -24.16
N ILE A 83 60.39 -35.26 -24.81
CA ILE A 83 60.15 -34.85 -26.20
C ILE A 83 59.70 -33.37 -26.18
N PRO A 84 60.43 -32.43 -26.82
CA PRO A 84 60.03 -31.03 -26.85
C PRO A 84 58.67 -30.83 -27.54
N ARG A 85 57.85 -29.88 -27.08
CA ARG A 85 56.52 -29.58 -27.67
C ARG A 85 56.56 -29.38 -29.19
N ARG A 86 57.54 -28.65 -29.71
CA ARG A 86 57.73 -28.41 -31.16
C ARG A 86 57.96 -29.68 -31.98
N GLU A 87 58.45 -30.75 -31.35
CA GLU A 87 58.68 -32.04 -31.98
C GLU A 87 57.44 -32.94 -31.87
N LEU A 88 56.76 -32.89 -30.71
CA LEU A 88 55.46 -33.52 -30.50
C LEU A 88 54.41 -33.03 -31.52
N GLU A 89 54.44 -31.74 -31.85
CA GLU A 89 53.52 -31.10 -32.81
C GLU A 89 53.62 -31.67 -34.23
N LYS A 90 54.78 -32.24 -34.61
CA LYS A 90 54.98 -32.80 -35.97
C LYS A 90 54.04 -33.98 -36.26
N TYR A 91 53.64 -34.73 -35.23
CA TYR A 91 52.81 -35.92 -35.36
C TYR A 91 51.53 -35.86 -34.50
N MET A 92 51.37 -34.82 -33.69
CA MET A 92 50.17 -34.56 -32.89
C MET A 92 49.76 -33.08 -33.05
N PRO A 93 48.72 -32.77 -33.83
CA PRO A 93 48.37 -31.38 -34.16
C PRO A 93 47.99 -30.56 -32.92
N ASP A 94 48.44 -29.30 -32.87
CA ASP A 94 48.12 -28.37 -31.79
C ASP A 94 46.77 -27.67 -32.02
N ILE A 95 45.80 -27.92 -31.12
CA ILE A 95 44.44 -27.33 -31.15
C ILE A 95 44.19 -26.37 -29.98
N THR A 96 45.20 -25.59 -29.60
CA THR A 96 45.10 -24.63 -28.48
C THR A 96 44.30 -23.38 -28.85
N ILE A 97 43.13 -23.19 -28.22
CA ILE A 97 42.29 -21.97 -28.37
C ILE A 97 42.86 -20.79 -27.56
N GLY A 98 43.48 -21.07 -26.40
CA GLY A 98 44.00 -20.07 -25.46
C GLY A 98 43.12 -19.86 -24.22
N PRO A 99 43.41 -18.83 -23.38
CA PRO A 99 42.85 -18.70 -22.03
C PRO A 99 41.33 -18.47 -22.01
N LYS A 100 40.76 -17.86 -23.05
CA LYS A 100 39.31 -17.62 -23.15
C LYS A 100 38.49 -18.91 -23.19
N ALA A 101 39.06 -20.02 -23.65
CA ALA A 101 38.38 -21.32 -23.62
C ALA A 101 38.16 -21.86 -22.19
N LEU A 102 38.92 -21.36 -21.22
CA LEU A 102 38.80 -21.75 -19.81
C LEU A 102 37.68 -21.00 -19.09
N VAL A 103 36.99 -20.05 -19.74
CA VAL A 103 35.97 -19.22 -19.11
C VAL A 103 34.67 -19.22 -19.91
N THR A 104 33.63 -19.80 -19.33
CA THR A 104 32.27 -19.72 -19.87
C THR A 104 31.60 -18.39 -19.50
N PRO A 105 30.63 -17.91 -20.30
CA PRO A 105 29.86 -16.71 -19.97
C PRO A 105 29.05 -16.89 -18.69
N VAL A 106 28.66 -15.77 -18.06
CA VAL A 106 27.83 -15.74 -16.84
C VAL A 106 26.52 -16.49 -17.04
N SER A 107 25.94 -16.45 -18.24
CA SER A 107 24.69 -17.16 -18.58
C SER A 107 24.73 -18.67 -18.30
N LEU A 108 25.90 -19.31 -18.26
CA LEU A 108 26.03 -20.76 -17.99
C LEU A 108 26.35 -21.07 -16.54
N MET A 109 26.51 -20.08 -15.66
CA MET A 109 26.95 -20.31 -14.27
C MET A 109 26.02 -21.26 -13.51
N ASN A 110 24.70 -21.11 -13.64
CA ASN A 110 23.76 -22.02 -12.95
C ASN A 110 23.84 -23.45 -13.50
N ALA A 111 23.95 -23.62 -14.83
CA ALA A 111 24.15 -24.95 -15.43
C ALA A 111 25.47 -25.60 -14.96
N ARG A 112 26.48 -24.78 -14.64
CA ARG A 112 27.79 -25.21 -14.14
C ARG A 112 27.94 -25.12 -12.62
N ASN A 113 26.83 -25.19 -11.87
CA ASN A 113 26.83 -25.20 -10.41
C ASN A 113 27.59 -24.02 -9.76
N GLY A 114 27.49 -22.85 -10.39
CA GLY A 114 28.02 -21.58 -9.93
C GLY A 114 29.37 -21.16 -10.53
N HIS A 115 30.00 -21.96 -11.40
CA HIS A 115 31.34 -21.66 -11.91
C HIS A 115 31.34 -21.06 -13.32
N ARG A 116 32.29 -20.14 -13.57
CA ARG A 116 32.67 -19.73 -14.94
C ARG A 116 33.94 -20.41 -15.42
N VAL A 117 34.78 -20.83 -14.49
CA VAL A 117 36.15 -21.27 -14.76
C VAL A 117 36.19 -22.79 -14.93
N THR A 118 36.80 -23.27 -16.01
CA THR A 118 37.01 -24.69 -16.35
C THR A 118 38.44 -25.16 -16.06
N HIS A 119 39.18 -24.39 -15.27
CA HIS A 119 40.49 -24.80 -14.76
C HIS A 119 40.37 -26.06 -13.88
N ASP A 120 41.45 -26.82 -13.77
CA ASP A 120 41.55 -28.05 -12.96
C ASP A 120 41.18 -27.81 -11.48
N LEU A 121 41.80 -26.82 -10.84
CA LEU A 121 41.42 -26.39 -9.49
C LEU A 121 40.06 -25.68 -9.48
N LEU A 122 39.22 -25.94 -8.48
CA LEU A 122 37.99 -25.20 -8.25
C LEU A 122 38.28 -23.74 -7.88
N HIS A 123 37.76 -22.79 -8.64
CA HIS A 123 37.89 -21.35 -8.35
C HIS A 123 36.69 -20.87 -7.56
N SER A 124 36.95 -20.32 -6.36
CA SER A 124 35.92 -19.76 -5.48
C SER A 124 35.86 -18.24 -5.62
N TYR A 125 34.67 -17.66 -5.79
CA TYR A 125 34.51 -16.20 -5.81
C TYR A 125 34.56 -15.54 -4.43
N ASP A 126 34.48 -16.29 -3.34
CA ASP A 126 34.60 -15.74 -2.00
C ASP A 126 36.05 -15.30 -1.69
N PRO A 127 36.23 -14.31 -0.82
CA PRO A 127 37.57 -13.77 -0.55
C PRO A 127 38.48 -14.71 0.25
N HIS A 128 37.97 -15.79 0.87
CA HIS A 128 38.67 -16.52 1.91
C HIS A 128 39.23 -17.89 1.49
N ILE A 129 38.55 -18.64 0.61
CA ILE A 129 39.03 -19.99 0.23
C ILE A 129 40.35 -19.91 -0.53
N GLY A 130 40.46 -19.04 -1.54
CA GLY A 130 41.69 -18.81 -2.30
C GLY A 130 42.71 -17.92 -1.59
N ARG A 131 42.43 -17.39 -0.38
CA ARG A 131 43.27 -16.37 0.27
C ARG A 131 44.69 -16.86 0.54
N LEU A 132 45.69 -16.16 0.02
CA LEU A 132 47.10 -16.34 0.40
C LEU A 132 47.45 -15.34 1.52
N GLY A 133 48.05 -14.18 1.20
CA GLY A 133 48.18 -13.05 2.14
C GLY A 133 47.05 -12.03 1.98
N LYS A 134 46.67 -11.74 0.73
CA LYS A 134 45.56 -10.86 0.33
C LYS A 134 44.28 -11.65 0.02
N PRO A 135 43.08 -11.03 0.10
CA PRO A 135 41.83 -11.65 -0.34
C PRO A 135 41.92 -12.19 -1.77
N ALA A 136 41.33 -13.35 -2.02
CA ALA A 136 41.32 -13.95 -3.36
C ALA A 136 40.50 -13.09 -4.34
N VAL A 137 40.98 -12.91 -5.56
CA VAL A 137 40.26 -12.30 -6.68
C VAL A 137 40.54 -13.15 -7.91
N VAL A 138 39.49 -13.61 -8.58
CA VAL A 138 39.60 -14.39 -9.82
C VAL A 138 39.67 -13.41 -10.98
N ASP A 139 40.75 -13.47 -11.75
CA ASP A 139 40.87 -12.78 -13.03
C ASP A 139 40.31 -13.69 -14.13
N HIS A 140 39.31 -13.21 -14.86
CA HIS A 140 38.66 -13.99 -15.92
C HIS A 140 39.40 -13.92 -17.25
N ASP A 141 40.36 -13.02 -17.41
CA ASP A 141 41.15 -12.87 -18.64
C ASP A 141 42.46 -13.65 -18.54
N ASN A 142 43.06 -13.73 -17.34
CA ASN A 142 44.38 -14.34 -17.12
C ASN A 142 44.33 -15.69 -16.39
N ILE A 143 43.36 -16.54 -16.72
CA ILE A 143 43.34 -17.91 -16.18
C ILE A 143 44.38 -18.75 -16.92
N THR A 144 45.33 -19.27 -16.14
CA THR A 144 46.42 -20.12 -16.63
C THR A 144 46.52 -21.38 -15.78
N VAL A 145 47.09 -22.44 -16.34
CA VAL A 145 47.29 -23.72 -15.64
C VAL A 145 48.21 -23.57 -14.42
N GLU A 146 49.11 -22.59 -14.48
CA GLU A 146 50.04 -22.27 -13.40
C GLU A 146 49.35 -21.61 -12.20
N ASP A 147 48.23 -20.90 -12.40
CA ASP A 147 47.50 -20.12 -11.40
C ASP A 147 48.43 -19.25 -10.52
N PRO A 148 49.00 -18.15 -11.07
CA PRO A 148 50.02 -17.35 -10.40
C PRO A 148 49.50 -16.67 -9.11
N ASN A 149 48.20 -16.32 -9.08
CA ASN A 149 47.56 -15.70 -7.94
C ASN A 149 47.20 -16.69 -6.81
N ARG A 150 47.32 -18.00 -7.07
CA ARG A 150 47.07 -19.09 -6.10
C ARG A 150 45.65 -19.07 -5.53
N VAL A 151 44.69 -18.72 -6.38
CA VAL A 151 43.28 -18.52 -6.00
C VAL A 151 42.43 -19.78 -6.15
N GLY A 152 42.91 -20.79 -6.89
CA GLY A 152 42.25 -22.10 -6.96
C GLY A 152 42.26 -22.84 -5.62
N LEU A 153 41.28 -23.71 -5.39
CA LEU A 153 41.26 -24.61 -4.25
C LEU A 153 42.08 -25.87 -4.57
N ASN A 154 43.34 -25.88 -4.13
CA ASN A 154 44.22 -27.04 -4.29
C ASN A 154 43.90 -28.13 -3.24
N ALA A 155 43.82 -29.38 -3.69
CA ALA A 155 43.40 -30.52 -2.89
C ALA A 155 44.44 -30.99 -1.85
N ALA A 156 45.74 -30.83 -2.12
CA ALA A 156 46.79 -31.43 -1.28
C ALA A 156 47.90 -30.45 -0.82
N THR A 157 47.75 -29.15 -1.07
CA THR A 157 48.70 -28.16 -0.55
C THR A 157 48.64 -28.06 0.98
N LEU A 158 49.76 -27.64 1.60
CA LEU A 158 49.78 -27.19 3.00
C LEU A 158 48.62 -26.23 3.28
N ASP A 159 47.93 -26.40 4.42
CA ASP A 159 46.77 -25.59 4.84
C ASP A 159 45.48 -25.78 3.98
N CYS A 160 45.41 -26.80 3.12
CA CYS A 160 44.22 -27.03 2.27
C CYS A 160 42.98 -27.52 3.06
N ARG A 161 43.16 -28.34 4.10
CA ARG A 161 42.08 -29.08 4.78
C ARG A 161 40.93 -28.18 5.24
N GLY A 162 41.25 -27.09 5.95
CA GLY A 162 40.23 -26.14 6.43
C GLY A 162 39.50 -25.41 5.29
N ARG A 163 40.18 -25.19 4.16
CA ARG A 163 39.61 -24.55 2.96
C ARG A 163 38.69 -25.48 2.21
N ILE A 164 39.04 -26.77 2.12
CA ILE A 164 38.18 -27.82 1.58
C ILE A 164 36.92 -27.96 2.44
N TYR A 165 37.06 -28.05 3.77
CA TYR A 165 35.88 -28.08 4.65
C TYR A 165 35.03 -26.81 4.57
N ARG A 166 35.63 -25.64 4.32
CA ARG A 166 34.86 -24.41 4.09
C ARG A 166 34.09 -24.49 2.77
N TRP A 167 34.72 -24.99 1.71
CA TRP A 167 34.08 -25.20 0.41
C TRP A 167 32.88 -26.14 0.51
N LEU A 168 33.04 -27.29 1.19
CA LEU A 168 31.98 -28.28 1.33
C LEU A 168 30.82 -27.82 2.22
N ARG A 169 31.04 -26.83 3.09
CA ARG A 169 30.01 -26.20 3.94
C ARG A 169 29.39 -24.94 3.30
N ARG A 170 29.67 -24.66 2.04
CA ARG A 170 29.15 -23.47 1.37
C ARG A 170 27.62 -23.51 1.29
N GLY A 171 26.98 -22.34 1.44
CA GLY A 171 25.54 -22.22 1.21
C GLY A 171 25.15 -22.48 -0.25
N PRO A 172 23.85 -22.67 -0.54
CA PRO A 172 23.38 -23.05 -1.87
C PRO A 172 23.78 -22.04 -2.96
N PHE A 173 23.68 -20.74 -2.67
CA PHE A 173 24.01 -19.67 -3.63
C PHE A 173 25.38 -19.04 -3.41
N PHE A 174 26.35 -19.79 -2.86
CA PHE A 174 27.64 -19.22 -2.48
C PHE A 174 28.47 -18.65 -3.63
N GLN A 175 28.58 -19.37 -4.76
CA GLN A 175 29.36 -18.88 -5.90
C GLN A 175 28.70 -17.68 -6.58
N VAL A 176 27.41 -17.79 -6.86
CA VAL A 176 26.64 -16.77 -7.58
C VAL A 176 26.55 -15.48 -6.76
N ASP A 177 26.23 -15.58 -5.46
CA ASP A 177 26.12 -14.40 -4.60
C ASP A 177 27.47 -13.69 -4.41
N ASN A 178 28.56 -14.42 -4.16
CA ASN A 178 29.88 -13.80 -4.07
C ASN A 178 30.32 -13.18 -5.39
N TYR A 179 30.02 -13.81 -6.54
CA TYR A 179 30.30 -13.22 -7.85
C TYR A 179 29.54 -11.90 -8.04
N PHE A 180 28.23 -11.90 -7.75
CA PHE A 180 27.36 -10.73 -7.89
C PHE A 180 27.77 -9.60 -6.93
N ARG A 181 27.86 -9.86 -5.63
CA ARG A 181 28.11 -8.83 -4.60
C ARG A 181 29.51 -8.22 -4.64
N ARG A 182 30.49 -8.94 -5.18
CA ARG A 182 31.86 -8.41 -5.32
C ARG A 182 32.04 -7.55 -6.57
N SER A 183 31.26 -7.81 -7.62
CA SER A 183 31.33 -7.07 -8.89
C SER A 183 30.33 -5.92 -8.96
N VAL A 184 29.09 -6.16 -8.52
CA VAL A 184 27.96 -5.22 -8.61
C VAL A 184 27.62 -4.71 -7.21
N LYS A 185 27.90 -3.43 -6.99
CA LYS A 185 27.61 -2.72 -5.73
C LYS A 185 27.39 -1.24 -6.00
N LEU A 186 26.64 -0.58 -5.12
CA LEU A 186 26.48 0.87 -5.14
C LEU A 186 27.84 1.57 -5.09
N ASN A 187 27.97 2.63 -5.89
CA ASN A 187 29.16 3.48 -5.86
C ASN A 187 29.19 4.29 -4.56
N ARG A 188 30.38 4.80 -4.20
CA ARG A 188 30.60 5.50 -2.94
C ARG A 188 29.81 6.82 -2.83
N ASP A 189 29.51 7.43 -3.96
CA ASP A 189 28.73 8.66 -4.11
C ASP A 189 27.21 8.42 -4.07
N GLY A 190 26.76 7.16 -3.95
CA GLY A 190 25.36 6.79 -4.00
C GLY A 190 24.82 6.55 -5.41
N THR A 191 25.66 6.68 -6.45
CA THR A 191 25.23 6.39 -7.83
C THR A 191 25.04 4.89 -8.05
N LEU A 192 24.06 4.54 -8.87
CA LEU A 192 23.78 3.16 -9.22
C LEU A 192 24.88 2.61 -10.15
N PRO A 193 25.23 1.31 -10.06
CA PRO A 193 26.18 0.66 -10.96
C PRO A 193 25.51 0.29 -12.29
N THR A 194 24.93 1.28 -12.97
CA THR A 194 24.15 1.09 -14.22
C THR A 194 24.96 1.40 -15.47
N ASP A 195 25.92 2.32 -15.37
CA ASP A 195 26.62 2.86 -16.54
C ASP A 195 27.96 2.15 -16.78
N PHE A 196 27.87 0.97 -17.39
CA PHE A 196 29.03 0.20 -17.84
C PHE A 196 29.19 0.26 -19.37
N VAL A 197 30.35 0.75 -19.82
CA VAL A 197 30.66 0.97 -21.25
C VAL A 197 30.47 -0.28 -22.10
N HIS A 198 30.83 -1.46 -21.58
CA HIS A 198 30.76 -2.72 -22.30
C HIS A 198 29.32 -3.26 -22.45
N GLU A 199 28.38 -2.82 -21.60
CA GLU A 199 26.96 -3.25 -21.62
C GLU A 199 26.03 -2.20 -22.25
N ALA A 200 26.49 -0.95 -22.41
CA ALA A 200 25.69 0.14 -22.97
C ALA A 200 25.04 -0.16 -24.34
N PRO A 201 25.70 -0.83 -25.31
CA PRO A 201 25.07 -1.21 -26.57
C PRO A 201 23.89 -2.19 -26.39
N LEU A 202 23.96 -3.10 -25.42
CA LEU A 202 22.88 -4.04 -25.11
C LEU A 202 21.68 -3.30 -24.53
N MET A 203 21.90 -2.36 -23.61
CA MET A 203 20.83 -1.53 -23.03
C MET A 203 20.08 -0.73 -24.12
N ARG A 204 20.82 -0.08 -25.03
CA ARG A 204 20.23 0.64 -26.18
C ARG A 204 19.42 -0.29 -27.07
N LYS A 205 19.87 -1.53 -27.28
CA LYS A 205 19.15 -2.53 -28.08
C LYS A 205 17.83 -2.92 -27.42
N ILE A 206 17.83 -3.15 -26.10
CA ILE A 206 16.63 -3.50 -25.33
C ILE A 206 15.59 -2.37 -25.42
N ILE A 207 16.00 -1.13 -25.13
CA ILE A 207 15.13 0.05 -25.20
C ILE A 207 14.53 0.19 -26.60
N ARG A 208 15.35 0.08 -27.66
CA ARG A 208 14.89 0.17 -29.05
C ARG A 208 13.88 -0.92 -29.40
N LEU A 209 14.06 -2.15 -28.91
CA LEU A 209 13.11 -3.25 -29.14
C LEU A 209 11.78 -3.01 -28.41
N ALA A 210 11.84 -2.54 -27.16
CA ALA A 210 10.66 -2.21 -26.36
C ALA A 210 9.87 -1.03 -26.95
N HIS A 211 10.53 0.03 -27.40
CA HIS A 211 9.88 1.16 -28.08
C HIS A 211 9.18 0.75 -29.39
N ARG A 212 9.62 -0.33 -30.04
CA ARG A 212 8.96 -0.89 -31.23
C ARG A 212 7.83 -1.87 -30.88
N GLY A 213 7.51 -2.08 -29.60
CA GLY A 213 6.45 -2.99 -29.16
C GLY A 213 6.87 -4.47 -29.08
N HIS A 214 8.15 -4.80 -29.28
CA HIS A 214 8.64 -6.18 -29.29
C HIS A 214 9.05 -6.66 -27.88
N LEU A 215 8.08 -6.78 -26.97
CA LEU A 215 8.32 -7.13 -25.57
C LEU A 215 9.13 -8.43 -25.41
N LYS A 216 8.75 -9.51 -26.12
CA LYS A 216 9.43 -10.80 -26.00
C LYS A 216 10.91 -10.72 -26.39
N ALA A 217 11.22 -10.10 -27.51
CA ALA A 217 12.60 -9.93 -27.97
C ALA A 217 13.42 -9.05 -27.01
N ALA A 218 12.81 -8.01 -26.43
CA ALA A 218 13.45 -7.17 -25.43
C ALA A 218 13.78 -7.97 -24.15
N CYS A 219 12.84 -8.81 -23.67
CA CYS A 219 13.06 -9.67 -22.49
C CYS A 219 14.11 -10.76 -22.75
N GLU A 220 14.19 -11.31 -23.97
CA GLU A 220 15.22 -12.29 -24.34
C GLU A 220 16.63 -11.68 -24.32
N GLU A 221 16.79 -10.42 -24.70
CA GLU A 221 18.05 -9.69 -24.57
C GLU A 221 18.31 -9.24 -23.12
N TYR A 222 17.27 -8.86 -22.37
CA TYR A 222 17.38 -8.55 -20.93
C TYR A 222 17.99 -9.73 -20.14
N ARG A 223 17.65 -10.98 -20.50
CA ARG A 223 18.24 -12.18 -19.90
C ARG A 223 19.77 -12.27 -20.02
N ARG A 224 20.37 -11.59 -21.00
CA ARG A 224 21.81 -11.64 -21.28
C ARG A 224 22.61 -10.55 -20.54
N VAL A 225 21.93 -9.63 -19.88
CA VAL A 225 22.54 -8.52 -19.16
C VAL A 225 23.33 -9.03 -17.95
N THR A 226 24.57 -8.58 -17.79
CA THR A 226 25.43 -9.00 -16.68
C THR A 226 25.60 -7.96 -15.56
N THR A 227 25.27 -6.69 -15.81
CA THR A 227 25.30 -5.58 -14.85
C THR A 227 23.88 -5.11 -14.50
N VAL A 228 23.71 -4.13 -13.60
CA VAL A 228 22.38 -3.55 -13.37
C VAL A 228 22.00 -2.73 -14.61
N PRO A 229 20.85 -2.97 -15.26
CA PRO A 229 20.39 -2.14 -16.36
C PRO A 229 19.88 -0.80 -15.84
N PRO A 230 20.00 0.30 -16.59
CA PRO A 230 19.60 1.62 -16.14
C PRO A 230 18.07 1.80 -16.15
N VAL A 231 17.58 2.85 -15.50
CA VAL A 231 16.14 3.11 -15.29
C VAL A 231 15.37 3.18 -16.62
N GLU A 232 16.00 3.68 -17.69
CA GLU A 232 15.39 3.81 -19.02
C GLU A 232 14.97 2.45 -19.60
N VAL A 233 15.66 1.37 -19.24
CA VAL A 233 15.27 0.01 -19.66
C VAL A 233 13.93 -0.37 -19.04
N TYR A 234 13.75 -0.13 -17.73
CA TYR A 234 12.50 -0.43 -17.03
C TYR A 234 11.35 0.47 -17.49
N ARG A 235 11.62 1.76 -17.73
CA ARG A 235 10.63 2.68 -18.33
C ARG A 235 10.14 2.16 -19.68
N ALA A 236 11.05 1.78 -20.57
CA ALA A 236 10.72 1.28 -21.89
C ALA A 236 9.99 -0.07 -21.87
N LEU A 237 10.44 -1.02 -21.05
CA LEU A 237 9.82 -2.35 -20.92
C LEU A 237 8.40 -2.25 -20.35
N THR A 238 8.21 -1.49 -19.27
CA THR A 238 6.87 -1.31 -18.68
C THR A 238 5.93 -0.52 -19.59
N ALA A 239 6.43 0.51 -20.30
CA ALA A 239 5.65 1.23 -21.31
C ALA A 239 5.19 0.30 -22.45
N CYS A 240 6.03 -0.64 -22.88
CA CYS A 240 5.69 -1.66 -23.87
C CYS A 240 4.59 -2.62 -23.39
N CYS A 241 4.42 -2.82 -22.08
CA CYS A 241 3.36 -3.65 -21.52
C CYS A 241 1.98 -2.97 -21.49
N VAL A 242 1.92 -1.64 -21.53
CA VAL A 242 0.67 -0.86 -21.39
C VAL A 242 -0.34 -1.15 -22.51
N PRO A 243 0.01 -1.08 -23.82
CA PRO A 243 -0.97 -1.27 -24.89
C PRO A 243 -1.61 -2.66 -24.90
N GLY A 244 -0.87 -3.69 -24.49
CA GLY A 244 -1.36 -5.07 -24.43
C GLY A 244 -2.02 -5.44 -23.10
N ALA A 245 -2.19 -4.50 -22.17
CA ALA A 245 -2.69 -4.75 -20.81
C ALA A 245 -1.97 -5.91 -20.08
N LYS A 246 -0.66 -6.09 -20.35
CA LYS A 246 0.15 -7.20 -19.83
C LYS A 246 0.62 -6.92 -18.40
N LEU A 247 -0.33 -6.92 -17.46
CA LEU A 247 -0.08 -6.53 -16.09
C LEU A 247 0.91 -7.45 -15.36
N ALA A 248 0.80 -8.77 -15.54
CA ALA A 248 1.69 -9.72 -14.88
C ALA A 248 3.15 -9.53 -15.30
N ASP A 249 3.39 -9.37 -16.61
CA ASP A 249 4.73 -9.09 -17.14
C ASP A 249 5.26 -7.77 -16.58
N ALA A 250 4.46 -6.70 -16.60
CA ALA A 250 4.86 -5.40 -16.09
C ALA A 250 5.22 -5.44 -14.59
N VAL A 251 4.39 -6.09 -13.77
CA VAL A 251 4.66 -6.28 -12.33
C VAL A 251 5.95 -7.06 -12.12
N SER A 252 6.17 -8.16 -12.87
CA SER A 252 7.40 -8.95 -12.72
C SER A 252 8.66 -8.18 -13.14
N ILE A 253 8.57 -7.31 -14.16
CA ILE A 253 9.67 -6.41 -14.56
C ILE A 253 9.99 -5.42 -13.44
N PHE A 254 8.96 -4.83 -12.82
CA PHE A 254 9.15 -3.91 -11.71
C PHE A 254 9.75 -4.62 -10.49
N GLU A 255 9.19 -5.76 -10.08
CA GLU A 255 9.66 -6.56 -8.93
C GLU A 255 11.06 -7.14 -9.15
N ASP A 256 11.53 -7.28 -10.39
CA ASP A 256 12.91 -7.66 -10.68
C ASP A 256 13.90 -6.53 -10.40
N GLY A 257 13.54 -5.29 -10.72
CA GLY A 257 14.34 -4.11 -10.39
C GLY A 257 14.24 -3.67 -8.93
N ASP A 258 13.11 -3.99 -8.27
CA ASP A 258 12.78 -3.56 -6.92
C ASP A 258 13.42 -4.51 -5.90
N SER A 259 14.12 -3.99 -4.90
CA SER A 259 14.84 -4.74 -3.84
C SER A 259 15.99 -5.68 -4.27
N LYS A 260 15.97 -6.26 -5.48
CA LYS A 260 17.05 -7.13 -5.99
C LYS A 260 18.17 -6.33 -6.62
N LEU A 261 17.83 -5.37 -7.49
CA LEU A 261 18.77 -4.58 -8.28
C LEU A 261 18.84 -3.13 -7.78
N PHE A 262 18.91 -2.98 -6.45
CA PHE A 262 19.09 -1.71 -5.77
C PHE A 262 18.01 -0.67 -6.09
N TYR A 263 16.76 -1.12 -6.28
CA TYR A 263 15.60 -0.24 -6.43
C TYR A 263 15.62 0.64 -7.69
N VAL A 264 16.35 0.23 -8.73
CA VAL A 264 16.40 0.93 -10.02
C VAL A 264 15.03 1.07 -10.71
N SER A 265 14.07 0.21 -10.38
CA SER A 265 12.70 0.28 -10.89
C SER A 265 11.76 1.18 -10.07
N ARG A 266 12.19 1.67 -8.89
CA ARG A 266 11.41 2.63 -8.06
C ARG A 266 11.51 4.04 -8.63
N ASP A 267 10.92 4.19 -9.80
CA ASP A 267 10.90 5.43 -10.55
C ASP A 267 9.46 5.86 -10.82
N GLY A 268 9.24 7.18 -10.89
CA GLY A 268 7.92 7.75 -11.09
C GLY A 268 7.29 7.35 -12.42
N GLU A 269 8.07 7.27 -13.50
CA GLU A 269 7.57 6.88 -14.82
C GLU A 269 7.28 5.38 -14.89
N VAL A 270 8.13 4.54 -14.28
CA VAL A 270 7.91 3.09 -14.20
C VAL A 270 6.61 2.78 -13.45
N LEU A 271 6.41 3.36 -12.26
CA LEU A 271 5.19 3.16 -11.47
C LEU A 271 3.94 3.76 -12.16
N HIS A 272 4.10 4.86 -12.88
CA HIS A 272 3.03 5.41 -13.71
C HIS A 272 2.61 4.44 -14.82
N ASN A 273 3.57 3.79 -15.48
CA ASN A 273 3.27 2.75 -16.48
C ASN A 273 2.59 1.52 -15.84
N LEU A 274 3.04 1.06 -14.67
CA LEU A 274 2.37 -0.01 -13.92
C LEU A 274 0.92 0.33 -13.59
N MET A 275 0.67 1.55 -13.10
CA MET A 275 -0.67 2.02 -12.80
C MET A 275 -1.55 2.05 -14.04
N ARG A 276 -1.03 2.54 -15.17
CA ARG A 276 -1.74 2.51 -16.46
C ARG A 276 -2.02 1.09 -16.94
N CYS A 277 -1.10 0.14 -16.75
CA CYS A 277 -1.36 -1.29 -17.00
C CYS A 277 -2.48 -1.84 -16.11
N ALA A 278 -2.49 -1.50 -14.82
CA ALA A 278 -3.51 -1.96 -13.87
C ALA A 278 -4.90 -1.41 -14.22
N ILE A 279 -4.97 -0.15 -14.65
CA ILE A 279 -6.17 0.50 -15.17
C ILE A 279 -6.64 -0.18 -16.47
N ALA A 280 -5.73 -0.42 -17.41
CA ALA A 280 -6.06 -1.09 -18.67
C ALA A 280 -6.58 -2.51 -18.46
N ALA A 281 -6.04 -3.23 -17.48
CA ALA A 281 -6.48 -4.56 -17.07
C ALA A 281 -7.70 -4.55 -16.12
N ARG A 282 -8.23 -3.37 -15.76
CA ARG A 282 -9.37 -3.17 -14.85
C ARG A 282 -9.21 -3.87 -13.49
N HIS A 283 -7.99 -3.88 -12.95
CA HIS A 283 -7.65 -4.67 -11.76
C HIS A 283 -7.57 -3.81 -10.49
N ARG A 284 -8.71 -3.59 -9.82
CA ARG A 284 -8.85 -2.76 -8.60
C ARG A 284 -7.78 -3.02 -7.54
N ALA A 285 -7.55 -4.27 -7.13
CA ALA A 285 -6.56 -4.57 -6.09
C ALA A 285 -5.11 -4.25 -6.51
N ARG A 286 -4.78 -4.32 -7.82
CA ARG A 286 -3.45 -4.00 -8.32
C ARG A 286 -3.23 -2.49 -8.44
N ILE A 287 -4.29 -1.71 -8.67
CA ILE A 287 -4.25 -0.25 -8.54
C ILE A 287 -3.82 0.13 -7.11
N MET A 288 -4.48 -0.45 -6.10
CA MET A 288 -4.13 -0.19 -4.70
C MET A 288 -2.73 -0.69 -4.33
N TRP A 289 -2.31 -1.83 -4.88
CA TRP A 289 -0.95 -2.32 -4.70
C TRP A 289 0.10 -1.36 -5.26
N VAL A 290 -0.07 -0.85 -6.50
CA VAL A 290 0.87 0.13 -7.09
C VAL A 290 0.89 1.43 -6.29
N TYR A 291 -0.28 1.92 -5.88
CA TYR A 291 -0.40 3.10 -5.01
C TYR A 291 0.36 2.91 -3.68
N ASN A 292 0.22 1.74 -3.05
CA ASN A 292 0.93 1.43 -1.81
C ASN A 292 2.46 1.34 -2.03
N VAL A 293 2.89 0.72 -3.13
CA VAL A 293 4.32 0.66 -3.51
C VAL A 293 4.88 2.07 -3.76
N MET A 294 4.11 2.96 -4.40
CA MET A 294 4.49 4.34 -4.68
C MET A 294 4.70 5.16 -3.41
N ARG A 295 3.87 4.99 -2.37
CA ARG A 295 4.10 5.65 -1.06
C ARG A 295 5.42 5.20 -0.42
N GLY A 296 5.80 3.94 -0.64
CA GLY A 296 7.01 3.36 -0.05
C GLY A 296 6.88 3.17 1.46
N ARG A 297 7.93 2.62 2.07
CA ARG A 297 8.04 2.46 3.52
C ARG A 297 9.30 3.15 4.01
N PHE A 298 9.50 3.13 5.32
CA PHE A 298 10.69 3.71 5.95
C PHE A 298 12.00 3.20 5.35
N TYR A 299 12.10 1.91 5.04
CA TYR A 299 13.33 1.33 4.50
C TYR A 299 13.69 1.94 3.12
N GLU A 300 12.75 1.93 2.18
CA GLU A 300 13.00 2.43 0.82
C GLU A 300 13.19 3.96 0.80
N ASN A 301 12.42 4.69 1.59
CA ASN A 301 12.43 6.15 1.58
C ASN A 301 13.57 6.76 2.41
N VAL A 302 14.00 6.12 3.50
CA VAL A 302 14.99 6.71 4.44
C VAL A 302 16.34 6.03 4.37
N VAL A 303 16.38 4.70 4.23
CA VAL A 303 17.65 3.94 4.19
C VAL A 303 18.20 3.92 2.77
N VAL A 304 17.36 3.55 1.80
CA VAL A 304 17.77 3.43 0.40
C VAL A 304 17.79 4.79 -0.31
N ARG A 305 16.90 5.71 0.08
CA ARG A 305 16.68 7.02 -0.57
C ARG A 305 16.22 6.87 -2.02
N ALA A 306 15.32 5.92 -2.27
CA ALA A 306 14.68 5.67 -3.55
C ALA A 306 13.17 5.93 -3.46
N GLU A 307 12.82 7.13 -2.97
CA GLU A 307 11.46 7.65 -2.96
C GLU A 307 11.04 8.20 -4.34
N VAL A 308 9.74 8.18 -4.59
CA VAL A 308 9.15 8.71 -5.84
C VAL A 308 8.96 10.22 -5.73
N ASP A 309 9.37 10.95 -6.77
CA ASP A 309 9.17 12.40 -6.87
C ASP A 309 7.72 12.82 -6.60
N LEU A 310 7.55 13.98 -5.95
CA LEU A 310 6.25 14.53 -5.56
C LEU A 310 5.26 14.64 -6.74
N ILE A 311 5.72 15.15 -7.88
CA ILE A 311 4.88 15.32 -9.08
C ILE A 311 4.46 13.97 -9.67
N TRP A 312 5.33 12.96 -9.60
CA TRP A 312 4.98 11.61 -10.02
C TRP A 312 3.99 10.95 -9.07
N ARG A 313 4.17 11.13 -7.75
CA ARG A 313 3.20 10.67 -6.74
C ARG A 313 1.81 11.24 -7.01
N TYR A 314 1.73 12.54 -7.27
CA TYR A 314 0.49 13.20 -7.67
C TYR A 314 -0.13 12.57 -8.92
N ARG A 315 0.64 12.44 -10.02
CA ARG A 315 0.13 11.88 -11.27
C ARG A 315 -0.37 10.44 -11.14
N ILE A 316 0.35 9.60 -10.40
CA ILE A 316 -0.01 8.19 -10.17
C ILE A 316 -1.30 8.10 -9.36
N ALA A 317 -1.38 8.85 -8.25
CA ALA A 317 -2.57 8.92 -7.41
C ALA A 317 -3.79 9.45 -8.19
N MET A 318 -3.60 10.48 -9.04
CA MET A 318 -4.68 11.07 -9.81
C MET A 318 -5.29 10.13 -10.85
N ILE A 319 -4.50 9.37 -11.61
CA ILE A 319 -5.06 8.42 -12.58
C ILE A 319 -5.72 7.21 -11.89
N ALA A 320 -5.23 6.83 -10.71
CA ALA A 320 -5.88 5.81 -9.88
C ALA A 320 -7.22 6.32 -9.35
N LEU A 321 -7.26 7.54 -8.83
CA LEU A 321 -8.47 8.20 -8.33
C LEU A 321 -9.51 8.38 -9.45
N GLU A 322 -9.08 8.82 -10.65
CA GLU A 322 -9.95 8.92 -11.83
C GLU A 322 -10.62 7.58 -12.15
N TYR A 323 -9.86 6.49 -12.14
CA TYR A 323 -10.40 5.16 -12.42
C TYR A 323 -11.39 4.71 -11.34
N LEU A 324 -11.04 4.88 -10.07
CA LEU A 324 -11.86 4.43 -8.94
C LEU A 324 -13.18 5.21 -8.85
N LEU A 325 -13.16 6.52 -9.09
CA LEU A 325 -14.36 7.35 -9.08
C LEU A 325 -15.25 7.09 -10.30
N ASP A 326 -14.67 6.89 -11.50
CA ASP A 326 -15.45 6.51 -12.70
C ASP A 326 -16.08 5.10 -12.59
N HIS A 327 -15.64 4.25 -11.65
CA HIS A 327 -16.17 2.91 -11.39
C HIS A 327 -16.76 2.76 -9.98
N GLU A 328 -17.14 3.87 -9.33
CA GLU A 328 -17.91 3.89 -8.07
C GLU A 328 -17.26 3.13 -6.89
N CYS A 329 -15.92 3.10 -6.84
CA CYS A 329 -15.15 2.45 -5.78
C CYS A 329 -14.88 3.40 -4.59
N ALA A 330 -15.90 3.59 -3.75
CA ALA A 330 -15.91 4.63 -2.71
C ALA A 330 -14.79 4.51 -1.65
N GLU A 331 -14.45 3.30 -1.21
CA GLU A 331 -13.47 3.07 -0.14
C GLU A 331 -12.03 3.38 -0.58
N GLU A 332 -11.60 2.82 -1.70
CA GLU A 332 -10.27 3.10 -2.24
C GLU A 332 -10.12 4.55 -2.69
N ALA A 333 -11.16 5.14 -3.28
CA ALA A 333 -11.15 6.54 -3.67
C ALA A 333 -10.96 7.45 -2.45
N ALA A 334 -11.67 7.18 -1.34
CA ALA A 334 -11.50 7.92 -0.10
C ALA A 334 -10.08 7.77 0.48
N ALA A 335 -9.47 6.59 0.40
CA ALA A 335 -8.11 6.37 0.87
C ALA A 335 -7.05 7.15 0.06
N ILE A 336 -7.16 7.15 -1.27
CA ILE A 336 -6.26 7.94 -2.13
C ILE A 336 -6.50 9.43 -1.96
N TYR A 337 -7.77 9.86 -1.87
CA TYR A 337 -8.13 11.25 -1.62
C TYR A 337 -7.56 11.76 -0.29
N SER A 338 -7.70 10.97 0.78
CA SER A 338 -7.15 11.33 2.10
C SER A 338 -5.64 11.51 2.07
N TYR A 339 -4.92 10.71 1.29
CA TYR A 339 -3.48 10.90 1.06
C TYR A 339 -3.16 12.18 0.28
N LEU A 340 -3.97 12.55 -0.71
CA LEU A 340 -3.81 13.82 -1.42
C LEU A 340 -4.06 15.02 -0.50
N VAL A 341 -4.96 14.88 0.49
CA VAL A 341 -5.16 15.88 1.55
C VAL A 341 -3.93 15.94 2.47
N GLU A 342 -3.45 14.79 2.96
CA GLU A 342 -2.32 14.66 3.88
C GLU A 342 -1.01 15.25 3.31
N GLU A 343 -0.76 15.04 2.01
CA GLU A 343 0.45 15.53 1.32
C GLU A 343 0.27 16.92 0.68
N GLU A 344 -0.84 17.62 0.97
CA GLU A 344 -1.16 18.95 0.43
C GLU A 344 -1.19 19.00 -1.13
N LEU A 345 -1.63 17.92 -1.77
CA LEU A 345 -1.60 17.75 -3.23
C LEU A 345 -2.89 18.19 -3.95
N LEU A 346 -3.90 18.70 -3.24
CA LEU A 346 -5.20 19.10 -3.81
C LEU A 346 -5.11 20.24 -4.86
N ARG A 347 -4.06 21.07 -4.78
CA ARG A 347 -3.81 22.20 -5.69
C ARG A 347 -2.65 21.92 -6.67
N CYS A 348 -2.15 20.69 -6.72
CA CYS A 348 -0.91 20.35 -7.43
C CYS A 348 -0.99 20.56 -8.95
N ASP A 349 -2.12 20.27 -9.60
CA ASP A 349 -2.35 20.61 -11.01
C ASP A 349 -2.24 22.12 -11.30
N VAL A 350 -2.73 22.96 -10.39
CA VAL A 350 -2.59 24.43 -10.49
C VAL A 350 -1.13 24.82 -10.32
N HIS A 351 -0.44 24.28 -9.30
CA HIS A 351 0.99 24.54 -9.10
C HIS A 351 1.85 24.15 -10.30
N VAL A 352 1.57 23.00 -10.93
CA VAL A 352 2.27 22.57 -12.15
C VAL A 352 2.02 23.55 -13.31
N ARG A 353 0.77 24.00 -13.50
CA ARG A 353 0.44 24.97 -14.57
C ARG A 353 1.11 26.32 -14.34
N VAL A 354 1.05 26.84 -13.11
CA VAL A 354 1.74 28.07 -12.70
C VAL A 354 3.26 27.93 -12.89
N GLY A 355 3.83 26.78 -12.51
CA GLY A 355 5.24 26.48 -12.72
C GLY A 355 5.68 26.48 -14.19
N LEU A 356 4.81 26.05 -15.12
CA LEU A 356 5.08 26.18 -16.56
C LEU A 356 5.13 27.64 -17.00
N HIS A 357 4.17 28.48 -16.59
CA HIS A 357 4.18 29.91 -16.90
C HIS A 357 5.36 30.64 -16.26
N MET A 358 5.74 30.27 -15.03
CA MET A 358 6.94 30.79 -14.37
C MET A 358 8.21 30.40 -15.11
N ARG A 359 8.30 29.18 -15.67
CA ARG A 359 9.45 28.77 -16.49
C ARG A 359 9.63 29.65 -17.73
N GLU A 360 8.53 29.96 -18.42
CA GLU A 360 8.54 30.88 -19.56
C GLU A 360 8.94 32.31 -19.14
N ALA A 361 8.45 32.77 -17.99
CA ALA A 361 8.80 34.07 -17.44
C ALA A 361 10.29 34.18 -17.06
N ILE A 362 10.87 33.13 -16.45
CA ILE A 362 12.32 33.05 -16.16
C ILE A 362 13.11 33.09 -17.46
N ALA A 363 12.71 32.34 -18.49
CA ALA A 363 13.38 32.35 -19.79
C ALA A 363 13.34 33.74 -20.44
N ALA A 364 12.29 34.53 -20.16
CA ALA A 364 12.16 35.93 -20.57
C ALA A 364 12.82 36.94 -19.61
N GLY A 365 13.50 36.49 -18.55
CA GLY A 365 14.19 37.34 -17.57
C GLY A 365 13.27 38.12 -16.61
N LYS A 366 12.00 37.74 -16.49
CA LYS A 366 11.03 38.40 -15.60
C LYS A 366 11.07 37.82 -14.18
N PRO A 367 10.76 38.62 -13.13
CA PRO A 367 10.66 38.11 -11.77
C PRO A 367 9.46 37.16 -11.64
N ILE A 368 9.59 36.16 -10.77
CA ILE A 368 8.56 35.16 -10.49
C ILE A 368 8.23 35.11 -9.00
N THR A 369 6.94 35.01 -8.68
CA THR A 369 6.41 34.91 -7.30
C THR A 369 5.22 33.96 -7.28
N LEU A 370 5.08 33.18 -6.20
CA LEU A 370 3.96 32.26 -6.01
C LEU A 370 3.03 32.83 -4.94
N ASN A 371 1.91 33.42 -5.38
CA ASN A 371 0.88 34.02 -4.53
C ASN A 371 -0.51 33.48 -4.93
N ASP A 372 -1.50 33.63 -4.05
CA ASP A 372 -2.89 33.22 -4.32
C ASP A 372 -3.48 33.89 -5.56
N ASP A 373 -3.17 35.17 -5.79
CA ASP A 373 -3.62 35.89 -6.99
C ASP A 373 -3.10 35.24 -8.28
N VAL A 374 -1.85 34.76 -8.27
CA VAL A 374 -1.25 34.08 -9.42
C VAL A 374 -1.91 32.72 -9.65
N MET A 375 -2.19 31.98 -8.57
CA MET A 375 -2.91 30.71 -8.65
C MET A 375 -4.34 30.90 -9.14
N ASN A 376 -5.07 31.88 -8.60
CA ASN A 376 -6.45 32.20 -8.97
C ASN A 376 -6.57 32.86 -10.34
N ALA A 377 -5.49 33.45 -10.86
CA ALA A 377 -5.41 33.90 -12.25
C ALA A 377 -5.32 32.75 -13.26
N THR A 378 -5.02 31.52 -12.83
CA THR A 378 -4.91 30.35 -13.70
C THR A 378 -6.26 29.98 -14.29
N SER A 379 -6.29 29.63 -15.58
CA SER A 379 -7.53 29.26 -16.27
C SER A 379 -8.28 28.11 -15.59
N LEU A 380 -7.57 27.13 -15.02
CA LEU A 380 -8.18 26.01 -14.29
C LEU A 380 -9.07 26.47 -13.12
N VAL A 381 -8.61 27.47 -12.35
CA VAL A 381 -9.34 27.98 -11.18
C VAL A 381 -10.50 28.86 -11.62
N ARG A 382 -10.27 29.75 -12.61
CA ARG A 382 -11.33 30.60 -13.16
C ARG A 382 -12.47 29.79 -13.76
N ASP A 383 -12.14 28.77 -14.56
CA ASP A 383 -13.13 27.91 -15.19
C ASP A 383 -13.89 27.11 -14.11
N ALA A 384 -13.21 26.53 -13.11
CA ALA A 384 -13.91 25.80 -12.04
C ALA A 384 -14.87 26.71 -11.25
N THR A 385 -14.44 27.93 -10.92
CA THR A 385 -15.26 28.92 -10.21
C THR A 385 -16.51 29.30 -11.02
N ALA A 386 -16.37 29.45 -12.34
CA ALA A 386 -17.49 29.77 -13.22
C ALA A 386 -18.55 28.66 -13.29
N VAL A 387 -18.17 27.39 -13.09
CA VAL A 387 -19.08 26.23 -13.22
C VAL A 387 -19.67 25.76 -11.89
N ALA A 388 -19.18 26.28 -10.75
CA ALA A 388 -19.67 25.90 -9.43
C ALA A 388 -21.21 26.02 -9.28
N PRO A 389 -21.88 27.07 -9.78
CA PRO A 389 -23.35 27.18 -9.70
C PRO A 389 -24.10 26.08 -10.45
N GLU A 390 -23.56 25.60 -11.57
CA GLU A 390 -24.19 24.51 -12.31
C GLU A 390 -23.97 23.16 -11.65
N VAL A 391 -22.78 22.93 -11.07
CA VAL A 391 -22.50 21.69 -10.31
C VAL A 391 -23.38 21.60 -9.07
N ALA A 392 -23.54 22.70 -8.33
CA ALA A 392 -24.42 22.74 -7.15
C ALA A 392 -25.88 22.45 -7.51
N ARG A 393 -26.38 23.03 -8.60
CA ARG A 393 -27.73 22.74 -9.12
C ARG A 393 -27.89 21.28 -9.54
N GLU A 394 -26.88 20.68 -10.15
CA GLU A 394 -26.89 19.27 -10.53
C GLU A 394 -26.87 18.34 -9.30
N LEU A 395 -26.07 18.63 -8.28
CA LEU A 395 -26.08 17.92 -6.98
C LEU A 395 -27.45 17.99 -6.32
N GLN A 396 -28.04 19.19 -6.23
CA GLN A 396 -29.38 19.37 -5.65
C GLN A 396 -30.44 18.57 -6.42
N ARG A 397 -30.39 18.59 -7.75
CA ARG A 397 -31.32 17.86 -8.62
C ARG A 397 -31.19 16.34 -8.42
N ARG A 398 -29.97 15.83 -8.38
CA ARG A 398 -29.68 14.41 -8.17
C ARG A 398 -30.13 13.94 -6.80
N HIS A 399 -29.75 14.66 -5.75
CA HIS A 399 -30.14 14.33 -4.39
C HIS A 399 -31.67 14.33 -4.21
N ALA A 400 -32.37 15.32 -4.77
CA ALA A 400 -33.84 15.35 -4.74
C ALA A 400 -34.47 14.14 -5.45
N GLN A 401 -33.86 13.69 -6.55
CA GLN A 401 -34.29 12.48 -7.26
C GLN A 401 -34.02 11.21 -6.44
N THR A 402 -32.84 11.09 -5.81
CA THR A 402 -32.48 9.99 -4.91
C THR A 402 -33.46 9.91 -3.73
N LEU A 403 -33.71 11.03 -3.06
CA LEU A 403 -34.66 11.12 -1.94
C LEU A 403 -36.07 10.68 -2.35
N GLN A 404 -36.52 11.11 -3.54
CA GLN A 404 -37.82 10.73 -4.08
C GLN A 404 -37.91 9.23 -4.38
N ASN A 405 -36.88 8.64 -4.98
CA ASN A 405 -36.83 7.21 -5.27
C ASN A 405 -36.86 6.38 -3.98
N SER A 406 -36.01 6.72 -3.00
CA SER A 406 -35.99 6.03 -1.70
C SER A 406 -37.34 6.12 -0.97
N ALA A 407 -38.05 7.23 -1.08
CA ALA A 407 -39.38 7.40 -0.49
C ALA A 407 -40.47 6.54 -1.17
N VAL A 408 -40.33 6.24 -2.46
CA VAL A 408 -41.26 5.36 -3.21
C VAL A 408 -40.97 3.90 -2.87
N GLU A 409 -39.69 3.50 -2.90
CA GLU A 409 -39.22 2.16 -2.57
C GLU A 409 -39.60 1.76 -1.14
N ALA A 410 -39.53 2.69 -0.18
CA ALA A 410 -39.89 2.46 1.22
C ALA A 410 -41.33 1.95 1.40
N VAL A 411 -42.24 2.28 0.48
CA VAL A 411 -43.65 1.87 0.53
C VAL A 411 -43.92 0.64 -0.36
N GLY A 412 -42.97 0.26 -1.21
CA GLY A 412 -43.12 -0.83 -2.19
C GLY A 412 -44.01 -0.45 -3.37
N ALA A 413 -44.08 0.84 -3.71
CA ALA A 413 -44.73 1.32 -4.93
C ALA A 413 -43.77 1.23 -6.12
N GLU A 414 -44.29 1.01 -7.32
CA GLU A 414 -43.46 0.93 -8.54
C GLU A 414 -43.14 2.32 -9.10
N ASN A 415 -43.99 3.32 -8.81
CA ASN A 415 -43.82 4.68 -9.35
C ASN A 415 -44.34 5.77 -8.39
N VAL A 416 -43.78 6.98 -8.52
CA VAL A 416 -44.18 8.19 -7.76
C VAL A 416 -45.68 8.50 -7.85
N ARG A 417 -46.32 8.15 -8.97
CA ARG A 417 -47.76 8.39 -9.21
C ARG A 417 -48.67 7.57 -8.31
N GLU A 418 -48.18 6.44 -7.81
CA GLU A 418 -48.95 5.56 -6.92
C GLU A 418 -49.01 6.10 -5.48
N GLY A 419 -48.06 6.96 -5.12
CA GLY A 419 -47.97 7.67 -3.86
C GLY A 419 -46.51 7.82 -3.38
N SER A 420 -46.27 8.72 -2.43
CA SER A 420 -44.95 8.94 -1.84
C SER A 420 -45.00 8.86 -0.31
N ALA A 421 -43.97 8.25 0.29
CA ALA A 421 -43.79 8.28 1.75
C ALA A 421 -43.55 9.71 2.27
N PRO A 422 -43.79 9.97 3.56
CA PRO A 422 -43.46 11.26 4.17
C PRO A 422 -41.96 11.58 4.18
N TRP A 423 -41.09 10.59 3.91
CA TRP A 423 -39.62 10.75 3.83
C TRP A 423 -39.17 11.87 2.88
N SER A 424 -39.84 12.06 1.74
CA SER A 424 -39.46 13.06 0.73
C SER A 424 -40.04 14.47 0.98
N ILE A 425 -40.84 14.67 2.04
CA ILE A 425 -41.50 15.96 2.29
C ILE A 425 -40.49 17.07 2.65
N LEU A 426 -39.48 16.73 3.45
CA LEU A 426 -38.42 17.64 3.85
C LEU A 426 -37.10 16.87 3.87
N GLY A 427 -36.29 17.09 2.84
CA GLY A 427 -34.94 16.55 2.75
C GLY A 427 -33.94 17.33 3.60
N PRO A 428 -32.74 16.77 3.79
CA PRO A 428 -31.67 17.41 4.57
C PRO A 428 -30.98 18.58 3.84
N LEU A 429 -31.06 18.64 2.51
CA LEU A 429 -30.47 19.73 1.72
C LEU A 429 -31.34 20.99 1.74
N THR A 430 -30.73 22.13 2.10
CA THR A 430 -31.34 23.45 1.98
C THR A 430 -31.39 23.91 0.53
N ALA A 431 -32.32 24.80 0.18
CA ALA A 431 -32.36 25.40 -1.15
C ALA A 431 -31.17 26.35 -1.37
N ILE A 432 -30.61 26.35 -2.57
CA ILE A 432 -29.49 27.22 -2.95
C ILE A 432 -30.00 28.67 -3.13
N GLY A 433 -29.28 29.65 -2.59
CA GLY A 433 -29.54 31.07 -2.83
C GLY A 433 -29.24 31.49 -4.28
N PRO A 434 -29.77 32.63 -4.77
CA PRO A 434 -29.69 33.00 -6.18
C PRO A 434 -28.32 33.56 -6.62
N THR A 435 -27.32 33.64 -5.74
CA THR A 435 -26.00 34.23 -6.06
C THR A 435 -24.88 33.19 -6.15
N ALA A 436 -23.76 33.57 -6.78
CA ALA A 436 -22.57 32.72 -6.88
C ALA A 436 -21.89 32.52 -5.51
N GLU A 437 -21.93 33.53 -4.65
CA GLU A 437 -21.42 33.45 -3.27
C GLU A 437 -22.25 32.47 -2.44
N ASP A 438 -23.58 32.55 -2.54
CA ASP A 438 -24.49 31.60 -1.88
C ASP A 438 -24.22 30.17 -2.32
N THR A 439 -23.90 29.96 -3.61
CA THR A 439 -23.54 28.65 -4.15
C THR A 439 -22.30 28.09 -3.48
N MET A 440 -21.23 28.89 -3.39
CA MET A 440 -19.97 28.45 -2.77
C MET A 440 -20.16 28.16 -1.28
N VAL A 441 -20.93 28.99 -0.58
CA VAL A 441 -21.29 28.78 0.82
C VAL A 441 -22.13 27.50 0.99
N TRP A 442 -23.10 27.26 0.10
CA TRP A 442 -23.94 26.06 0.13
C TRP A 442 -23.13 24.79 -0.08
N LEU A 443 -22.23 24.77 -1.08
CA LEU A 443 -21.31 23.66 -1.32
C LEU A 443 -20.43 23.41 -0.10
N GLN A 444 -19.91 24.47 0.53
CA GLN A 444 -19.08 24.37 1.72
C GLN A 444 -19.85 23.84 2.94
N GLN A 445 -21.12 24.22 3.11
CA GLN A 445 -21.92 23.78 4.26
C GLN A 445 -22.28 22.29 4.16
N HIS A 446 -22.75 21.85 3.00
CA HIS A 446 -23.25 20.47 2.81
C HIS A 446 -22.15 19.48 2.44
N TYR A 447 -21.20 19.87 1.61
CA TYR A 447 -20.15 19.01 1.03
C TYR A 447 -18.73 19.43 1.44
N GLY A 448 -18.58 20.32 2.42
CA GLY A 448 -17.27 20.87 2.82
C GLY A 448 -16.38 19.93 3.64
N ASP A 449 -16.74 18.66 3.80
CA ASP A 449 -15.81 17.62 4.23
C ASP A 449 -14.81 17.24 3.12
N VAL A 450 -15.08 17.63 1.87
CA VAL A 450 -14.16 17.54 0.73
C VAL A 450 -13.88 18.92 0.13
N ASP A 451 -12.69 19.11 -0.46
CA ASP A 451 -12.39 20.24 -1.33
C ASP A 451 -13.09 20.09 -2.69
N VAL A 452 -14.31 20.62 -2.76
CA VAL A 452 -15.16 20.60 -3.96
C VAL A 452 -14.46 21.24 -5.17
N MET A 453 -13.66 22.29 -4.95
CA MET A 453 -13.01 23.02 -6.05
C MET A 453 -11.89 22.23 -6.70
N SER A 454 -11.21 21.34 -5.97
CA SER A 454 -10.25 20.40 -6.57
C SER A 454 -10.92 19.31 -7.37
N ILE A 455 -11.98 18.71 -6.83
CA ILE A 455 -12.73 17.65 -7.51
C ILE A 455 -13.32 18.13 -8.85
N MET A 456 -13.90 19.34 -8.87
CA MET A 456 -14.40 19.95 -10.11
C MET A 456 -13.30 20.13 -11.16
N ARG A 457 -12.10 20.58 -10.76
CA ARG A 457 -10.95 20.71 -11.68
C ARG A 457 -10.52 19.36 -12.23
N TRP A 458 -10.46 18.33 -11.39
CA TRP A 458 -10.03 16.99 -11.80
C TRP A 458 -11.03 16.29 -12.72
N ALA A 459 -12.33 16.49 -12.52
CA ALA A 459 -13.37 15.92 -13.35
C ALA A 459 -13.40 16.49 -14.79
N ARG A 460 -12.73 17.63 -15.04
CA ARG A 460 -12.70 18.35 -16.33
C ARG A 460 -12.26 17.49 -17.51
N PHE A 461 -11.18 16.74 -17.35
CA PHE A 461 -10.58 15.99 -18.45
C PHE A 461 -10.93 14.50 -18.35
N ARG A 462 -11.31 13.90 -19.48
CA ARG A 462 -11.50 12.46 -19.59
C ARG A 462 -10.78 11.93 -20.82
N LYS A 463 -9.75 11.09 -20.61
CA LYS A 463 -8.94 10.52 -21.70
C LYS A 463 -8.43 11.58 -22.70
N GLY A 464 -8.07 12.76 -22.20
CA GLY A 464 -7.60 13.90 -23.02
C GLY A 464 -8.71 14.77 -23.63
N LYS A 465 -9.99 14.41 -23.53
CA LYS A 465 -11.11 15.27 -23.92
C LYS A 465 -11.43 16.25 -22.78
N ASP A 466 -11.45 17.55 -23.08
CA ASP A 466 -11.99 18.58 -22.17
C ASP A 466 -13.53 18.51 -22.18
N LEU A 467 -14.13 18.03 -21.09
CA LEU A 467 -15.57 17.88 -20.96
C LEU A 467 -16.26 19.21 -20.70
N MET A 468 -15.63 20.13 -19.95
CA MET A 468 -16.25 21.42 -19.59
C MET A 468 -16.57 22.27 -20.82
N ALA A 469 -15.69 22.23 -21.82
CA ALA A 469 -15.80 23.02 -23.04
C ALA A 469 -16.53 22.31 -24.20
N LYS A 470 -16.76 20.99 -24.11
CA LYS A 470 -17.35 20.19 -25.21
C LYS A 470 -18.69 19.57 -24.82
N ASP A 471 -18.71 18.83 -23.71
CA ASP A 471 -19.87 18.01 -23.30
C ASP A 471 -20.31 18.43 -21.89
N ARG A 472 -20.98 19.59 -21.82
CA ARG A 472 -21.40 20.19 -20.55
C ARG A 472 -22.18 19.24 -19.62
N PRO A 473 -23.24 18.52 -20.06
CA PRO A 473 -23.99 17.64 -19.16
C PRO A 473 -23.15 16.45 -18.68
N GLN A 474 -22.23 15.93 -19.50
CA GLN A 474 -21.36 14.82 -19.09
C GLN A 474 -20.36 15.27 -18.01
N TYR A 475 -19.82 16.48 -18.13
CA TYR A 475 -18.97 17.06 -17.08
C TYR A 475 -19.74 17.22 -15.77
N LEU A 476 -20.93 17.83 -15.80
CA LEU A 476 -21.74 18.09 -14.62
C LEU A 476 -22.10 16.79 -13.89
N ALA A 477 -22.57 15.78 -14.63
CA ALA A 477 -22.89 14.47 -14.09
C ALA A 477 -21.69 13.79 -13.44
N ARG A 478 -20.50 13.90 -14.04
CA ARG A 478 -19.26 13.32 -13.53
C ARG A 478 -18.78 14.02 -12.26
N ALA A 479 -18.75 15.35 -12.27
CA ALA A 479 -18.33 16.15 -11.12
C ALA A 479 -19.26 15.92 -9.91
N ALA A 480 -20.58 15.87 -10.15
CA ALA A 480 -21.57 15.57 -9.12
C ALA A 480 -21.33 14.17 -8.51
N ALA A 481 -21.23 13.13 -9.34
CA ALA A 481 -20.98 11.76 -8.88
C ALA A 481 -19.68 11.62 -8.07
N TRP A 482 -18.62 12.33 -8.48
CA TRP A 482 -17.35 12.29 -7.75
C TRP A 482 -17.43 12.96 -6.38
N ILE A 483 -18.17 14.07 -6.25
CA ILE A 483 -18.43 14.73 -4.96
C ILE A 483 -19.30 13.84 -4.07
N GLU A 484 -20.36 13.24 -4.63
CA GLU A 484 -21.26 12.29 -3.95
C GLU A 484 -20.49 11.10 -3.35
N LEU A 485 -19.56 10.51 -4.11
CA LEU A 485 -18.76 9.36 -3.68
C LEU A 485 -17.72 9.68 -2.61
N LEU A 486 -17.07 10.84 -2.71
CA LEU A 486 -15.97 11.23 -1.82
C LEU A 486 -16.46 11.80 -0.48
N SER A 487 -17.61 12.47 -0.47
CA SER A 487 -18.15 13.08 0.75
C SER A 487 -18.85 12.04 1.62
N LYS A 488 -18.45 11.98 2.89
CA LYS A 488 -19.12 11.13 3.90
C LYS A 488 -20.45 11.73 4.31
N ARG A 489 -20.54 13.06 4.37
CA ARG A 489 -21.80 13.78 4.65
C ARG A 489 -22.90 13.44 3.65
N ASN A 490 -22.55 13.36 2.36
CA ASN A 490 -23.53 12.97 1.34
C ASN A 490 -24.00 11.52 1.54
N ARG A 491 -23.09 10.59 1.87
CA ARG A 491 -23.49 9.20 2.16
C ARG A 491 -24.45 9.11 3.33
N GLU A 492 -24.21 9.88 4.40
CA GLU A 492 -25.08 9.94 5.59
C GLU A 492 -26.47 10.50 5.25
N MET A 493 -26.53 11.51 4.37
CA MET A 493 -27.80 12.17 4.02
C MET A 493 -28.57 11.46 2.89
N GLU A 494 -27.94 10.56 2.14
CA GLU A 494 -28.56 9.69 1.11
C GLU A 494 -28.94 8.31 1.63
N GLU A 495 -28.90 8.07 2.96
CA GLU A 495 -29.31 6.79 3.54
C GLU A 495 -30.79 6.47 3.25
N VAL A 496 -31.05 5.19 2.97
CA VAL A 496 -32.41 4.68 2.74
C VAL A 496 -33.12 4.50 4.10
N PRO A 497 -34.39 4.91 4.24
CA PRO A 497 -35.13 4.73 5.48
C PRO A 497 -35.34 3.24 5.79
N LEU A 498 -34.66 2.74 6.81
CA LEU A 498 -34.77 1.35 7.28
C LEU A 498 -35.94 1.15 8.24
N THR A 499 -36.36 -0.10 8.38
CA THR A 499 -37.41 -0.52 9.31
C THR A 499 -36.88 -0.50 10.74
N TYR A 500 -37.68 -0.05 11.71
CA TYR A 500 -37.24 0.03 13.10
C TYR A 500 -37.25 -1.35 13.76
N MET A 501 -36.09 -1.79 14.28
CA MET A 501 -35.95 -3.07 14.97
C MET A 501 -36.57 -3.01 16.38
N ARG A 502 -37.41 -3.98 16.72
CA ARG A 502 -38.01 -4.07 18.06
C ARG A 502 -37.04 -4.67 19.06
N LYS A 503 -36.93 -4.04 20.24
CA LYS A 503 -36.34 -4.67 21.43
C LYS A 503 -37.27 -5.79 21.94
N SER A 504 -36.73 -6.77 22.66
CA SER A 504 -37.49 -7.89 23.21
C SER A 504 -37.04 -8.27 24.62
N LYS A 505 -37.92 -8.94 25.35
CA LYS A 505 -37.63 -9.59 26.64
C LYS A 505 -37.96 -11.09 26.55
N PRO A 506 -37.36 -11.97 27.36
CA PRO A 506 -37.76 -13.38 27.38
C PRO A 506 -39.24 -13.51 27.78
N LEU A 507 -39.84 -14.66 27.46
CA LEU A 507 -41.18 -14.99 27.91
C LEU A 507 -41.25 -14.97 29.44
N VAL A 508 -42.40 -14.60 29.99
CA VAL A 508 -42.65 -14.74 31.42
C VAL A 508 -42.94 -16.21 31.76
N LEU A 509 -43.64 -16.92 30.86
CA LEU A 509 -43.84 -18.37 30.93
C LEU A 509 -42.90 -19.04 29.92
N ASP A 510 -41.69 -19.37 30.38
CA ASP A 510 -40.61 -19.91 29.55
C ASP A 510 -41.03 -21.16 28.77
N THR A 511 -41.21 -21.00 27.45
CA THR A 511 -41.57 -22.07 26.52
C THR A 511 -40.43 -22.39 25.56
N ASN A 512 -39.77 -21.37 25.01
CA ASN A 512 -38.65 -21.50 24.09
C ASN A 512 -37.77 -20.26 24.19
N SER A 513 -36.45 -20.43 24.32
CA SER A 513 -35.49 -19.32 24.41
C SER A 513 -35.46 -18.44 23.14
N ASN A 514 -35.89 -19.01 22.01
CA ASN A 514 -35.99 -18.31 20.73
C ASN A 514 -37.27 -17.48 20.58
N VAL A 515 -38.28 -17.72 21.42
CA VAL A 515 -39.54 -16.95 21.41
C VAL A 515 -39.42 -15.83 22.43
N ARG A 516 -39.59 -14.58 21.99
CA ARG A 516 -39.40 -13.40 22.85
C ARG A 516 -40.54 -12.41 22.72
N VAL A 517 -40.89 -11.76 23.81
CA VAL A 517 -41.93 -10.74 23.83
C VAL A 517 -41.39 -9.46 23.20
N ALA A 518 -42.02 -9.00 22.11
CA ALA A 518 -41.57 -7.82 21.40
C ALA A 518 -42.07 -6.54 22.07
N TRP A 519 -41.22 -5.52 22.10
CA TRP A 519 -41.65 -4.15 22.39
C TRP A 519 -42.45 -3.63 21.20
N GLN A 520 -43.67 -3.16 21.44
CA GLN A 520 -44.51 -2.51 20.45
C GLN A 520 -44.47 -1.01 20.68
N THR A 521 -44.13 -0.22 19.66
CA THR A 521 -44.19 1.24 19.82
C THR A 521 -45.63 1.73 19.95
N PRO A 522 -45.84 2.93 20.52
CA PRO A 522 -47.18 3.53 20.62
C PRO A 522 -47.91 3.65 19.28
N LEU A 523 -47.16 3.74 18.17
CA LEU A 523 -47.72 3.82 16.81
C LEU A 523 -48.41 2.51 16.40
N MET A 524 -47.89 1.36 16.84
CA MET A 524 -48.44 0.04 16.51
C MET A 524 -49.60 -0.37 17.42
N ARG A 525 -49.66 0.15 18.66
CA ARG A 525 -50.71 -0.17 19.63
C ARG A 525 -51.30 1.12 20.23
N SER A 526 -52.36 1.61 19.61
CA SER A 526 -53.01 2.89 19.93
C SER A 526 -54.01 2.89 21.10
N GLY A 527 -54.12 1.79 21.86
CA GLY A 527 -55.09 1.65 22.97
C GLY A 527 -54.60 0.83 24.17
N GLY A 528 -53.27 0.66 24.30
CA GLY A 528 -52.69 0.02 25.48
C GLY A 528 -52.64 0.95 26.70
N PRO A 529 -52.38 0.41 27.91
CA PRO A 529 -52.08 1.25 29.06
C PRO A 529 -50.84 2.12 28.77
N PRO A 530 -50.70 3.29 29.43
CA PRO A 530 -49.49 4.08 29.31
C PRO A 530 -48.30 3.26 29.78
N ARG A 531 -47.28 3.14 28.92
CA ARG A 531 -46.08 2.34 29.14
C ARG A 531 -44.83 3.21 29.16
N LEU A 532 -43.80 2.73 29.85
CA LEU A 532 -42.48 3.40 29.90
C LEU A 532 -41.69 3.15 28.61
N LEU A 533 -40.48 3.70 28.49
CA LEU A 533 -39.63 3.38 27.36
C LEU A 533 -39.14 1.92 27.45
N ALA A 534 -38.89 1.30 26.30
CA ALA A 534 -38.54 -0.12 26.20
C ALA A 534 -37.47 -0.59 27.20
N ARG A 535 -36.40 0.20 27.41
CA ARG A 535 -35.31 -0.18 28.32
C ARG A 535 -35.75 -0.17 29.79
N GLU A 536 -36.63 0.77 30.16
CA GLU A 536 -37.17 0.89 31.52
C GLU A 536 -38.12 -0.27 31.83
N GLU A 537 -38.79 -0.81 30.81
CA GLU A 537 -39.60 -2.03 30.92
C GLU A 537 -38.81 -3.34 30.78
N GLY A 538 -37.48 -3.28 30.73
CA GLY A 538 -36.59 -4.46 30.67
C GLY A 538 -36.46 -5.10 29.29
N TYR A 539 -36.84 -4.41 28.21
CA TYR A 539 -36.62 -4.88 26.84
C TYR A 539 -35.21 -4.55 26.34
N VAL A 540 -34.57 -5.51 25.67
CA VAL A 540 -33.17 -5.43 25.21
C VAL A 540 -33.09 -5.79 23.72
N PHE A 541 -32.00 -5.45 23.04
CA PHE A 541 -31.77 -5.97 21.69
C PHE A 541 -31.38 -7.45 21.76
N HIS A 542 -32.21 -8.30 21.18
CA HIS A 542 -31.93 -9.72 21.02
C HIS A 542 -32.53 -10.22 19.71
N HIS A 543 -31.69 -10.76 18.84
CA HIS A 543 -32.10 -11.35 17.57
C HIS A 543 -31.08 -12.41 17.14
N SER A 544 -31.58 -13.50 16.57
CA SER A 544 -30.85 -14.63 16.03
C SER A 544 -31.65 -15.17 14.84
N ASN A 545 -31.05 -16.04 14.03
CA ASN A 545 -31.74 -16.64 12.88
C ASN A 545 -33.00 -17.43 13.29
N SER A 546 -33.04 -17.97 14.51
CA SER A 546 -34.18 -18.70 15.08
C SER A 546 -35.17 -17.82 15.84
N SER A 547 -34.94 -16.51 15.98
CA SER A 547 -35.75 -15.64 16.83
C SER A 547 -37.17 -15.45 16.28
N ARG A 548 -38.16 -15.65 17.14
CA ARG A 548 -39.58 -15.39 16.87
C ARG A 548 -40.14 -14.42 17.89
N PHE A 549 -40.82 -13.39 17.41
CA PHE A 549 -41.31 -12.30 18.25
C PHE A 549 -42.80 -12.45 18.48
N VAL A 550 -43.25 -12.28 19.72
CA VAL A 550 -44.65 -12.50 20.10
C VAL A 550 -45.16 -11.39 21.01
N GLU A 551 -46.48 -11.24 21.06
CA GLU A 551 -47.20 -10.69 22.20
C GLU A 551 -47.64 -11.87 23.07
N GLU A 552 -47.21 -11.87 24.34
CA GLU A 552 -47.48 -12.94 25.28
C GLU A 552 -48.71 -12.59 26.13
N THR A 553 -49.62 -13.55 26.23
CA THR A 553 -50.71 -13.55 27.20
C THR A 553 -50.95 -15.00 27.66
N TYR A 554 -51.86 -15.21 28.60
CA TYR A 554 -52.29 -16.55 29.01
C TYR A 554 -53.81 -16.65 28.93
N ARG A 555 -54.34 -17.85 28.69
CA ARG A 555 -55.80 -18.05 28.70
C ARG A 555 -56.34 -17.82 30.11
N HIS A 556 -57.39 -17.01 30.22
CA HIS A 556 -58.02 -16.74 31.52
C HIS A 556 -58.58 -18.05 32.12
N PRO A 557 -58.12 -18.48 33.30
CA PRO A 557 -58.62 -19.70 33.92
C PRO A 557 -60.03 -19.47 34.50
N GLY A 558 -61.02 -20.25 34.06
CA GLY A 558 -62.35 -20.27 34.68
C GLY A 558 -62.40 -21.16 35.92
N GLU A 559 -63.44 -21.06 36.74
CA GLU A 559 -63.60 -21.85 37.97
C GLU A 559 -63.81 -23.35 37.68
N SER A 560 -62.71 -24.10 37.64
CA SER A 560 -62.71 -25.53 37.29
C SER A 560 -61.53 -26.26 37.94
N LEU A 561 -61.57 -27.59 38.01
CA LEU A 561 -60.41 -28.37 38.50
C LEU A 561 -59.15 -28.10 37.65
N GLN A 562 -59.31 -27.89 36.34
CA GLN A 562 -58.19 -27.58 35.44
C GLN A 562 -57.49 -26.29 35.84
N SER A 563 -58.23 -25.24 36.24
CA SER A 563 -57.64 -23.98 36.74
C SER A 563 -56.89 -24.10 38.06
N ARG A 564 -57.28 -25.07 38.91
CA ARG A 564 -56.72 -25.24 40.26
C ARG A 564 -55.48 -26.13 40.28
N TYR A 565 -55.34 -27.04 39.30
CA TYR A 565 -54.30 -28.06 39.31
C TYR A 565 -53.34 -28.00 38.12
N LEU A 566 -53.80 -27.61 36.92
CA LEU A 566 -52.91 -27.53 35.75
C LEU A 566 -52.22 -26.17 35.69
N ALA A 567 -51.01 -26.14 35.13
CA ALA A 567 -50.29 -24.90 34.88
C ALA A 567 -51.04 -23.99 33.89
N LEU A 568 -50.77 -22.69 33.95
CA LEU A 568 -51.33 -21.70 33.04
C LEU A 568 -51.03 -22.06 31.58
N GLN A 569 -52.00 -21.85 30.69
CA GLN A 569 -51.85 -22.11 29.26
C GLN A 569 -51.33 -20.84 28.57
N PRO A 570 -50.05 -20.79 28.12
CA PRO A 570 -49.50 -19.63 27.44
C PRO A 570 -50.11 -19.50 26.04
N LEU A 571 -50.66 -18.32 25.74
CA LEU A 571 -51.18 -17.95 24.43
C LEU A 571 -50.24 -16.93 23.81
N HIS A 572 -49.65 -17.29 22.66
CA HIS A 572 -48.73 -16.42 21.94
C HIS A 572 -49.38 -15.93 20.65
N THR A 573 -49.38 -14.61 20.46
CA THR A 573 -49.74 -13.99 19.18
C THR A 573 -48.47 -13.53 18.50
N GLU A 574 -48.14 -14.13 17.36
CA GLU A 574 -46.93 -13.76 16.62
C GLU A 574 -47.00 -12.31 16.12
N VAL A 575 -45.88 -11.61 16.26
CA VAL A 575 -45.71 -10.24 15.78
C VAL A 575 -44.40 -10.12 15.00
N SER A 576 -44.36 -9.17 14.08
CA SER A 576 -43.13 -8.84 13.34
C SER A 576 -41.98 -8.45 14.29
N ALA A 577 -40.74 -8.76 13.91
CA ALA A 577 -39.53 -8.29 14.61
C ALA A 577 -39.22 -6.80 14.34
N LYS A 578 -39.89 -6.20 13.36
CA LYS A 578 -39.64 -4.86 12.84
C LYS A 578 -40.92 -4.03 12.70
N GLU A 579 -40.75 -2.72 12.65
CA GLU A 579 -41.81 -1.73 12.44
C GLU A 579 -41.48 -0.82 11.24
N ASP A 580 -42.34 -0.85 10.23
CA ASP A 580 -42.15 -0.08 9.00
C ASP A 580 -42.83 1.29 9.11
N PHE A 581 -42.20 2.26 9.77
CA PHE A 581 -42.80 3.58 10.00
C PHE A 581 -43.27 4.26 8.70
N GLN A 582 -42.49 4.16 7.63
CA GLN A 582 -42.85 4.76 6.33
C GLN A 582 -44.16 4.19 5.77
N ARG A 583 -44.34 2.87 5.85
CA ARG A 583 -45.58 2.20 5.40
C ARG A 583 -46.77 2.56 6.28
N LEU A 584 -46.57 2.63 7.60
CA LEU A 584 -47.65 2.99 8.53
C LEU A 584 -48.16 4.41 8.27
N TYR A 585 -47.25 5.38 8.15
CA TYR A 585 -47.65 6.76 7.86
C TYR A 585 -48.32 6.89 6.49
N TYR A 586 -47.79 6.20 5.48
CA TYR A 586 -48.39 6.19 4.15
C TYR A 586 -49.79 5.58 4.15
N GLN A 587 -49.99 4.43 4.79
CA GLN A 587 -51.30 3.77 4.88
C GLN A 587 -52.31 4.61 5.66
N ALA A 588 -51.90 5.22 6.76
CA ALA A 588 -52.76 6.13 7.53
C ALA A 588 -53.18 7.36 6.69
N GLN A 589 -52.25 7.94 5.93
CA GLN A 589 -52.58 9.04 5.01
C GLN A 589 -53.51 8.57 3.88
N LYS A 590 -53.31 7.36 3.35
CA LYS A 590 -54.20 6.78 2.34
C LYS A 590 -55.61 6.57 2.89
N HIS A 591 -55.74 6.09 4.12
CA HIS A 591 -57.03 5.97 4.81
C HIS A 591 -57.70 7.33 5.02
N HIS A 592 -56.94 8.36 5.41
CA HIS A 592 -57.44 9.72 5.54
C HIS A 592 -57.96 10.27 4.20
N LYS A 593 -57.21 10.11 3.10
CA LYS A 593 -57.65 10.50 1.76
C LYS A 593 -58.87 9.72 1.26
N GLN A 594 -59.04 8.46 1.68
CA GLN A 594 -60.25 7.69 1.38
C GLN A 594 -61.46 8.23 2.16
N GLN A 595 -61.27 8.59 3.43
CA GLN A 595 -62.30 9.17 4.28
C GLN A 595 -62.76 10.55 3.77
N GLU A 596 -61.83 11.40 3.32
CA GLU A 596 -62.15 12.69 2.69
C GLU A 596 -62.96 12.55 1.40
N ARG A 597 -62.78 11.46 0.64
CA ARG A 597 -63.56 11.21 -0.59
C ARG A 597 -64.99 10.73 -0.32
N LEU A 598 -65.26 10.23 0.88
CA LEU A 598 -66.55 9.63 1.25
C LEU A 598 -67.47 10.57 2.02
N LEU A 599 -67.03 11.79 2.36
CA LEU A 599 -67.80 12.79 3.11
C LEU A 599 -67.79 14.15 2.40
N PRO A 600 -68.95 14.84 2.23
CA PRO A 600 -68.94 16.24 1.80
C PRO A 600 -68.38 17.10 2.93
N VAL A 601 -67.55 18.07 2.54
CA VAL A 601 -66.78 19.00 3.39
C VAL A 601 -67.43 19.29 4.75
N SER A 602 -66.80 18.77 5.80
CA SER A 602 -66.93 19.31 7.15
C SER A 602 -65.52 19.54 7.68
N THR A 603 -65.23 20.80 8.01
CA THR A 603 -63.97 21.27 8.59
C THR A 603 -63.74 20.62 9.94
N ALA A 604 -63.04 19.48 9.96
CA ALA A 604 -62.53 18.86 11.17
C ALA A 604 -61.05 19.26 11.35
N ALA A 605 -60.73 19.73 12.55
CA ALA A 605 -59.44 20.29 12.93
C ALA A 605 -58.25 19.38 12.58
N ILE A 606 -57.19 20.01 12.08
CA ILE A 606 -55.87 19.42 11.85
C ILE A 606 -55.37 18.82 13.17
N PRO A 607 -55.10 17.51 13.27
CA PRO A 607 -54.42 16.99 14.44
C PRO A 607 -52.99 17.52 14.43
N SER A 608 -52.59 18.15 15.53
CA SER A 608 -51.24 18.66 15.74
C SER A 608 -50.21 17.57 15.48
N ARG A 609 -49.42 17.75 14.42
CA ARG A 609 -48.26 16.90 14.09
C ARG A 609 -47.22 17.05 15.18
N ILE A 610 -47.04 16.01 16.01
CA ILE A 610 -45.80 15.84 16.76
C ILE A 610 -44.78 15.25 15.79
N VAL A 611 -43.86 16.10 15.34
CA VAL A 611 -42.65 15.66 14.64
C VAL A 611 -41.79 14.96 15.69
N HIS A 612 -41.72 13.63 15.64
CA HIS A 612 -40.71 12.90 16.42
C HIS A 612 -39.34 13.24 15.82
N HIS A 613 -38.68 14.25 16.36
CA HIS A 613 -37.27 14.49 16.12
C HIS A 613 -36.52 13.21 16.50
N SER A 614 -35.87 12.59 15.52
CA SER A 614 -34.90 11.54 15.80
C SER A 614 -33.75 12.15 16.60
N VAL A 615 -33.30 11.42 17.62
CA VAL A 615 -32.16 11.76 18.47
C VAL A 615 -30.88 11.59 17.66
N MET A 616 -30.60 12.53 16.76
CA MET A 616 -29.28 12.72 16.12
C MET A 616 -28.94 14.21 15.92
N SER A 617 -29.88 15.16 16.10
CA SER A 617 -29.57 16.61 15.96
C SER A 617 -29.22 17.35 17.25
N ALA A 618 -29.27 16.71 18.41
CA ALA A 618 -28.88 17.34 19.67
C ALA A 618 -27.41 17.05 19.99
N LEU A 619 -26.48 17.64 19.23
CA LEU A 619 -25.12 17.83 19.75
C LEU A 619 -24.38 19.06 19.21
N HIS A 620 -24.79 19.70 18.12
CA HIS A 620 -24.15 20.94 17.64
C HIS A 620 -25.17 22.05 17.38
N GLY A 621 -25.42 22.86 18.41
CA GLY A 621 -26.27 24.04 18.34
C GLY A 621 -25.82 25.08 19.36
N VAL A 622 -24.95 25.98 18.89
CA VAL A 622 -24.40 27.13 19.62
C VAL A 622 -25.53 28.06 20.09
N SER A 623 -25.39 28.56 21.31
CA SER A 623 -26.26 29.53 21.99
C SER A 623 -26.45 30.82 21.18
N GLY A 624 -27.71 31.25 21.01
CA GLY A 624 -28.07 32.57 20.48
C GLY A 624 -29.52 32.92 20.84
N LYS A 625 -29.68 34.01 21.60
CA LYS A 625 -30.87 34.47 22.34
C LYS A 625 -32.00 35.04 21.46
N GLY A 626 -33.25 34.95 21.93
CA GLY A 626 -34.37 35.76 21.42
C GLY A 626 -35.78 35.38 21.94
N GLU A 627 -36.11 35.87 23.14
CA GLU A 627 -37.42 36.17 23.79
C GLU A 627 -38.75 35.48 23.39
N PRO A 628 -39.56 35.01 24.37
CA PRO A 628 -40.96 34.64 24.18
C PRO A 628 -41.93 35.75 24.63
N ALA A 629 -42.93 36.06 23.80
CA ALA A 629 -44.09 36.86 24.20
C ALA A 629 -45.13 35.98 24.91
N ASN A 630 -45.36 36.23 26.21
CA ASN A 630 -46.37 35.57 27.02
C ASN A 630 -47.73 36.30 26.91
N ARG A 631 -48.80 35.55 26.63
CA ARG A 631 -50.19 35.95 26.89
C ARG A 631 -50.60 35.46 28.28
N SER A 632 -51.01 36.41 29.13
CA SER A 632 -51.51 36.21 30.48
C SER A 632 -52.85 35.48 30.51
N LEU A 633 -53.07 34.68 31.56
CA LEU A 633 -54.32 34.62 32.34
C LEU A 633 -54.12 33.62 33.48
N PHE A 634 -53.84 34.12 34.70
CA PHE A 634 -54.43 33.63 35.94
C PHE A 634 -54.08 34.58 37.10
N THR A 635 -55.13 35.06 37.77
CA THR A 635 -55.14 35.94 38.93
C THR A 635 -55.07 35.14 40.23
N GLY A 636 -54.39 35.66 41.26
CA GLY A 636 -54.41 35.03 42.59
C GLY A 636 -53.45 35.58 43.66
N ASN A 637 -53.65 36.85 44.04
CA ASN A 637 -53.44 37.47 45.36
C ASN A 637 -52.22 37.20 46.30
N ARG A 638 -51.60 38.35 46.66
CA ARG A 638 -51.06 38.80 47.98
C ARG A 638 -49.86 38.01 48.56
N SER A 639 -48.79 38.62 49.09
CA SER A 639 -48.57 39.97 49.62
C SER A 639 -47.08 40.24 49.88
N ASN A 640 -46.71 41.52 49.70
CA ASN A 640 -45.75 42.33 50.46
C ASN A 640 -44.23 42.07 50.42
N ASP A 641 -43.59 43.07 49.79
CA ASP A 641 -42.58 43.97 50.37
C ASP A 641 -41.08 43.75 50.08
N SER A 642 -40.57 44.81 49.42
CA SER A 642 -39.32 45.53 49.66
C SER A 642 -38.04 45.15 48.91
N HIS A 643 -37.80 45.94 47.85
CA HIS A 643 -36.62 46.77 47.58
C HIS A 643 -35.19 46.17 47.58
N SER A 644 -34.57 46.25 46.38
CA SER A 644 -33.24 46.83 46.03
C SER A 644 -32.00 46.43 46.87
N ASN A 645 -30.81 46.17 46.34
CA ASN A 645 -30.14 46.69 45.15
C ASN A 645 -28.79 45.93 44.97
N THR A 646 -28.35 45.78 43.72
CA THR A 646 -26.95 45.82 43.22
C THR A 646 -25.78 45.12 43.97
N GLY A 647 -25.19 44.11 43.31
CA GLY A 647 -23.88 44.28 42.66
C GLY A 647 -22.60 43.74 43.36
N VAL A 648 -21.77 43.08 42.54
CA VAL A 648 -20.31 42.86 42.62
C VAL A 648 -19.80 41.47 43.06
N ALA A 649 -19.46 40.68 42.04
CA ALA A 649 -18.18 40.02 41.73
C ALA A 649 -17.37 39.19 42.77
N SER A 650 -16.98 38.01 42.27
CA SER A 650 -15.61 37.41 42.29
C SER A 650 -15.03 36.80 43.56
N GLY A 651 -14.41 35.62 43.37
CA GLY A 651 -13.29 35.11 44.16
C GLY A 651 -13.61 33.81 44.89
N THR A 652 -13.38 32.64 44.28
CA THR A 652 -12.13 31.83 44.32
C THR A 652 -11.75 31.25 45.68
N SER A 653 -11.36 29.97 45.59
CA SER A 653 -10.40 29.26 46.46
C SER A 653 -10.98 28.63 47.71
N ALA A 654 -10.56 27.45 48.19
CA ALA A 654 -9.86 26.26 47.67
C ALA A 654 -9.65 25.39 48.92
N CYS A 655 -9.14 24.17 48.68
CA CYS A 655 -8.46 23.30 49.64
C CYS A 655 -9.44 22.48 50.52
N THR A 656 -9.33 21.17 50.65
CA THR A 656 -8.16 20.27 50.61
C THR A 656 -8.68 18.85 50.38
N ASP A 657 -8.04 18.04 49.53
CA ASP A 657 -8.13 16.59 49.68
C ASP A 657 -6.75 15.96 49.59
N GLY A 658 -6.45 15.22 50.66
CA GLY A 658 -5.19 14.56 50.92
C GLY A 658 -5.07 13.22 50.22
N ALA A 659 -3.81 12.87 49.99
CA ALA A 659 -3.36 11.62 49.43
C ALA A 659 -3.77 10.41 50.28
N GLY A 660 -4.22 9.35 49.60
CA GLY A 660 -4.48 8.02 50.17
C GLY A 660 -4.17 6.95 49.14
N SER A 661 -2.97 6.37 49.28
CA SER A 661 -2.42 5.22 48.56
C SER A 661 -3.38 4.02 48.54
N ALA A 662 -3.52 3.36 47.38
CA ALA A 662 -4.01 1.99 47.29
C ALA A 662 -3.46 1.27 46.04
N THR A 663 -2.44 0.45 46.27
CA THR A 663 -2.20 -0.84 45.58
C THR A 663 -2.13 -1.87 46.70
N PRO A 664 -2.79 -3.06 46.59
CA PRO A 664 -2.15 -4.18 45.89
C PRO A 664 -3.09 -5.19 45.16
N GLU A 665 -2.46 -6.03 44.32
CA GLU A 665 -2.71 -7.46 43.98
C GLU A 665 -4.15 -7.92 43.62
N PHE A 666 -4.43 -8.55 42.47
CA PHE A 666 -3.78 -9.68 41.79
C PHE A 666 -3.84 -9.57 40.25
#